data_AF-A0A8C5H7K1-F1
#
_entry.id   AF-A0A8C5H7K1-F1
#
_cell.length_a   1.000
_cell.length_b   1.000
_cell.length_c   1.000
_cell.angle_alpha   90.00
_cell.angle_beta   90.00
_cell.angle_gamma   90.00
#
_symmetry.space_group_name_H-M   'P 1'
#
loop_
_entity.id
_entity.type
_entity.pdbx_description
1 polymer ?
#
loop_
_entity_poly.entity_id
_entity_poly.type
_entity_poly.pdbx_seq_one_letter_code
_entity_poly.pdbx_strand_id
1 'polypeptide(L)'
;MCFFSSQVKEITRDIKQLDHAKRHLTTSITTLNHLHMLAGGVDSLEAMTRKRQYGEVANLLQGVVNVLEHFYKYMGITQIRQLSERVKAAQSELGTQILADFDEAFPSQGSKRPGGPSNVLRDACLVANVLDPRIKQEIIKKFIRQHLSEYLVLFQENQDAAWLDKIDRRYAWIKRQLVDYEEKYGRMFPEEWCMTERIAVEFCHISRVELAKVMRTRAREIEVKLLLFAIQRTTNFEGLLAKRFTGGTLTDKRPESPLEPTNPFLEDDPGEDVSYPELPKKPKPADNPFHGIISKCFEPHLYVYIESQDKNLGELINRFVADFRAQGPPKAGTEEGGAVLPSCADLFVYYKKCMVQCSQLSTGEPMIALTTIFQKFLREYAWKILSGNLPKSTSNSGGLTISSLLKEKEAPEAAKFTVDELCLICSILSTAEYCLATTQQLEEKLKEKVDKLLVERINLTGEMDTFSTVISNSIQLLVQDLDAACDPALTAMSKMPWQSVEHVGDQSPYVTSIIMHIKQNVPIIRDNLASTRKYFTQFCIKFTNAFIPKFINHLFRCKPVSMVGAEQLLLDTHSLKTVLLDLPSIGSQVLRKAPASYTKIVVKGMTRAEMILKVVMAPHEPPVVFVDNYIKLLADGNPETFQKILDMKGLKRSEQSSMLELFRQRLPTPPSGADGPSLSFSTPTPEQESSRIRKLEKLIKKRL
;
A
#
# COMPACT_ATOMS: atom_id res chain seq x y z
N MET A 1 -50.67 -52.25 -52.57
CA MET A 1 -49.59 -51.43 -51.98
C MET A 1 -48.22 -52.15 -51.90
N CYS A 2 -48.13 -53.45 -51.56
CA CYS A 2 -46.82 -54.13 -51.43
C CYS A 2 -46.00 -54.26 -52.73
N PHE A 3 -46.64 -54.45 -53.89
CA PHE A 3 -45.92 -54.55 -55.17
C PHE A 3 -45.25 -53.22 -55.58
N PHE A 4 -45.92 -52.10 -55.36
CA PHE A 4 -45.38 -50.76 -55.62
C PHE A 4 -44.20 -50.43 -54.68
N SER A 5 -44.27 -50.85 -53.41
CA SER A 5 -43.16 -50.68 -52.44
C SER A 5 -41.92 -51.52 -52.80
N SER A 6 -42.12 -52.74 -53.28
CA SER A 6 -41.02 -53.62 -53.72
C SER A 6 -40.31 -53.07 -54.95
N GLN A 7 -41.07 -52.60 -55.95
CA GLN A 7 -40.52 -52.04 -57.19
C GLN A 7 -39.79 -50.71 -56.93
N VAL A 8 -40.31 -49.84 -56.05
CA VAL A 8 -39.63 -48.61 -55.63
C VAL A 8 -38.34 -48.92 -54.86
N LYS A 9 -38.32 -49.92 -53.96
CA LYS A 9 -37.09 -50.37 -53.27
C LYS A 9 -36.03 -50.87 -54.24
N GLU A 10 -36.43 -51.58 -55.29
CA GLU A 10 -35.53 -52.10 -56.31
C GLU A 10 -34.94 -50.99 -57.17
N ILE A 11 -35.77 -50.04 -57.63
CA ILE A 11 -35.33 -48.83 -58.34
C ILE A 11 -34.38 -48.00 -57.46
N THR A 12 -34.67 -47.86 -56.15
CA THR A 12 -33.81 -47.10 -55.22
C THR A 12 -32.47 -47.80 -54.97
N ARG A 13 -32.43 -49.15 -54.97
CA ARG A 13 -31.20 -49.95 -54.87
C ARG A 13 -30.32 -49.76 -56.10
N ASP A 14 -30.92 -49.78 -57.29
CA ASP A 14 -30.20 -49.63 -58.55
C ASP A 14 -29.68 -48.19 -58.72
N ILE A 15 -30.45 -47.17 -58.29
CA ILE A 15 -29.98 -45.78 -58.20
C ILE A 15 -28.79 -45.66 -57.24
N LYS A 16 -28.83 -46.31 -56.06
CA LYS A 16 -27.69 -46.33 -55.14
C LYS A 16 -26.47 -47.02 -55.73
N GLN A 17 -26.63 -48.14 -56.43
CA GLN A 17 -25.52 -48.79 -57.13
C GLN A 17 -24.94 -47.89 -58.23
N LEU A 18 -25.78 -47.22 -59.00
CA LEU A 18 -25.35 -46.27 -60.03
C LEU A 18 -24.61 -45.08 -59.41
N ASP A 19 -25.08 -44.57 -58.27
CA ASP A 19 -24.44 -43.47 -57.55
C ASP A 19 -23.11 -43.90 -56.93
N HIS A 20 -23.01 -45.12 -56.37
CA HIS A 20 -21.76 -45.71 -55.93
C HIS A 20 -20.78 -45.87 -57.11
N ALA A 21 -21.22 -46.42 -58.24
CA ALA A 21 -20.39 -46.57 -59.44
C ALA A 21 -19.90 -45.21 -59.97
N LYS A 22 -20.79 -44.22 -60.05
CA LYS A 22 -20.47 -42.84 -60.44
C LYS A 22 -19.45 -42.22 -59.49
N ARG A 23 -19.66 -42.37 -58.18
CA ARG A 23 -18.75 -41.84 -57.14
C ARG A 23 -17.39 -42.51 -57.19
N HIS A 24 -17.33 -43.83 -57.34
CA HIS A 24 -16.08 -44.57 -57.46
C HIS A 24 -15.33 -44.18 -58.75
N LEU A 25 -16.01 -44.12 -59.89
CA LEU A 25 -15.42 -43.67 -61.16
C LEU A 25 -14.90 -42.24 -61.08
N THR A 26 -15.70 -41.32 -60.51
CA THR A 26 -15.28 -39.92 -60.33
C THR A 26 -14.04 -39.86 -59.43
N THR A 27 -14.04 -40.59 -58.31
CA THR A 27 -12.91 -40.65 -57.38
C THR A 27 -11.65 -41.20 -58.05
N SER A 28 -11.77 -42.28 -58.83
CA SER A 28 -10.67 -42.88 -59.58
C SER A 28 -10.12 -41.93 -60.65
N ILE A 29 -11.00 -41.27 -61.41
CA ILE A 29 -10.59 -40.29 -62.44
C ILE A 29 -9.87 -39.12 -61.80
N THR A 30 -10.41 -38.53 -60.73
CA THR A 30 -9.78 -37.43 -59.99
C THR A 30 -8.43 -37.85 -59.41
N THR A 31 -8.32 -39.05 -58.82
CA THR A 31 -7.05 -39.57 -58.29
C THR A 31 -6.03 -39.77 -59.40
N LEU A 32 -6.43 -40.29 -60.56
CA LEU A 32 -5.52 -40.52 -61.69
C LEU A 32 -5.06 -39.20 -62.32
N ASN A 33 -5.95 -38.21 -62.42
CA ASN A 33 -5.62 -36.85 -62.84
C ASN A 33 -4.64 -36.19 -61.86
N HIS A 34 -4.87 -36.31 -60.55
CA HIS A 34 -3.95 -35.81 -59.54
C HIS A 34 -2.59 -36.52 -59.58
N LEU A 35 -2.55 -37.82 -59.89
CA LEU A 35 -1.30 -38.56 -60.06
C LEU A 35 -0.53 -38.10 -61.31
N HIS A 36 -1.23 -37.87 -62.42
CA HIS A 36 -0.66 -37.30 -63.64
C HIS A 36 -0.11 -35.88 -63.38
N MET A 37 -0.87 -35.03 -62.68
CA MET A 37 -0.43 -33.71 -62.25
C MET A 37 0.79 -33.77 -61.34
N LEU A 38 0.83 -34.73 -60.40
CA LEU A 38 1.98 -34.93 -59.52
C LEU A 38 3.21 -35.31 -60.33
N ALA A 39 3.13 -36.34 -61.18
CA ALA A 39 4.26 -36.82 -61.98
C ALA A 39 4.81 -35.73 -62.92
N GLY A 40 3.94 -35.09 -63.72
CA GLY A 40 4.35 -33.99 -64.61
C GLY A 40 4.82 -32.75 -63.85
N GLY A 41 4.24 -32.51 -62.67
CA GLY A 41 4.65 -31.43 -61.76
C GLY A 41 6.04 -31.64 -61.18
N VAL A 42 6.40 -32.86 -60.77
CA VAL A 42 7.77 -33.18 -60.28
C VAL A 42 8.80 -32.98 -61.38
N ASP A 43 8.54 -33.48 -62.60
CA ASP A 43 9.48 -33.35 -63.72
C ASP A 43 9.69 -31.87 -64.12
N SER A 44 8.61 -31.08 -64.12
CA SER A 44 8.67 -29.64 -64.38
C SER A 44 9.39 -28.87 -63.27
N LEU A 45 9.16 -29.26 -62.00
CA LEU A 45 9.81 -28.67 -60.83
C LEU A 45 11.33 -28.89 -60.88
N GLU A 46 11.80 -30.11 -61.13
CA GLU A 46 13.23 -30.41 -61.26
C GLU A 46 13.88 -29.62 -62.42
N ALA A 47 13.20 -29.49 -63.55
CA ALA A 47 13.69 -28.71 -64.69
C ALA A 47 13.81 -27.21 -64.38
N MET A 48 12.83 -26.63 -63.68
CA MET A 48 12.83 -25.22 -63.32
C MET A 48 13.81 -24.88 -62.17
N THR A 49 14.01 -25.80 -61.21
CA THR A 49 15.04 -25.68 -60.17
C THR A 49 16.43 -25.52 -60.78
N ARG A 50 16.76 -26.33 -61.81
CA ARG A 50 18.04 -26.22 -62.52
C ARG A 50 18.22 -24.87 -63.24
N LYS A 51 17.13 -24.29 -63.73
CA LYS A 51 17.13 -22.99 -64.44
C LYS A 51 17.01 -21.78 -63.51
N ARG A 52 16.86 -21.97 -62.19
CA ARG A 52 16.68 -20.91 -61.19
C ARG A 52 15.47 -20.00 -61.45
N GLN A 53 14.39 -20.55 -62.01
CA GLN A 53 13.16 -19.80 -62.30
C GLN A 53 12.23 -19.75 -61.07
N TYR A 54 12.68 -19.11 -59.98
CA TYR A 54 11.98 -19.15 -58.68
C TYR A 54 10.52 -18.66 -58.73
N GLY A 55 10.20 -17.68 -59.58
CA GLY A 55 8.85 -17.12 -59.67
C GLY A 55 7.80 -18.14 -60.11
N GLU A 56 8.13 -18.99 -61.07
CA GLU A 56 7.24 -20.08 -61.53
C GLU A 56 7.29 -21.29 -60.59
N VAL A 57 8.47 -21.56 -60.00
CA VAL A 57 8.67 -22.64 -59.03
C VAL A 57 7.77 -22.49 -57.80
N ALA A 58 7.55 -21.28 -57.29
CA ALA A 58 6.73 -21.08 -56.08
C ALA A 58 5.30 -21.61 -56.25
N ASN A 59 4.62 -21.22 -57.34
CA ASN A 59 3.26 -21.65 -57.62
C ASN A 59 3.19 -23.15 -57.94
N LEU A 60 4.13 -23.67 -58.74
CA LEU A 60 4.16 -25.09 -59.06
C LEU A 60 4.42 -25.94 -57.82
N LEU A 61 5.40 -25.54 -56.99
CA LEU A 61 5.74 -26.24 -55.76
C LEU A 61 4.54 -26.29 -54.81
N GLN A 62 3.82 -25.18 -54.63
CA GLN A 62 2.62 -25.16 -53.80
C GLN A 62 1.56 -26.12 -54.34
N GLY A 63 1.32 -26.13 -55.65
CA GLY A 63 0.40 -27.06 -56.30
C GLY A 63 0.81 -28.53 -56.11
N VAL A 64 2.09 -28.84 -56.33
CA VAL A 64 2.67 -30.19 -56.18
C VAL A 64 2.57 -30.67 -54.74
N VAL A 65 2.87 -29.81 -53.75
CA VAL A 65 2.76 -30.13 -52.32
C VAL A 65 1.31 -30.40 -51.94
N ASN A 66 0.37 -29.53 -52.36
CA ASN A 66 -1.06 -29.72 -52.09
C ASN A 66 -1.58 -31.05 -52.69
N VAL A 67 -1.18 -31.38 -53.92
CA VAL A 67 -1.54 -32.66 -54.55
C VAL A 67 -0.90 -33.83 -53.81
N LEU A 68 0.37 -33.73 -53.41
CA LEU A 68 1.09 -34.76 -52.67
C LEU A 68 0.42 -35.08 -51.31
N GLU A 69 -0.17 -34.09 -50.64
CA GLU A 69 -0.92 -34.31 -49.38
C GLU A 69 -2.05 -35.33 -49.53
N HIS A 70 -2.76 -35.29 -50.66
CA HIS A 70 -3.83 -36.23 -50.97
C HIS A 70 -3.31 -37.67 -51.15
N PHE A 71 -2.02 -37.83 -51.46
CA PHE A 71 -1.36 -39.11 -51.70
C PHE A 71 -0.67 -39.72 -50.48
N TYR A 72 -0.62 -39.03 -49.33
CA TYR A 72 0.04 -39.56 -48.13
C TYR A 72 -0.55 -40.90 -47.65
N LYS A 73 -1.85 -41.12 -47.86
CA LYS A 73 -2.52 -42.38 -47.51
C LYS A 73 -2.12 -43.56 -48.41
N TYR A 74 -1.50 -43.27 -49.56
CA TYR A 74 -1.08 -44.26 -50.57
C TYR A 74 0.45 -44.46 -50.61
N MET A 75 1.17 -44.01 -49.58
CA MET A 75 2.63 -44.13 -49.49
C MET A 75 3.14 -45.58 -49.43
N GLY A 76 2.27 -46.56 -49.23
CA GLY A 76 2.60 -47.98 -49.38
C GLY A 76 2.91 -48.41 -50.82
N ILE A 77 2.50 -47.61 -51.81
CA ILE A 77 2.79 -47.85 -53.23
C ILE A 77 4.17 -47.28 -53.56
N THR A 78 5.08 -48.13 -54.04
CA THR A 78 6.49 -47.79 -54.28
C THR A 78 6.66 -46.60 -55.23
N GLN A 79 5.87 -46.51 -56.30
CA GLN A 79 5.97 -45.43 -57.29
C GLN A 79 5.56 -44.07 -56.72
N ILE A 80 4.51 -44.03 -55.87
CA ILE A 80 4.07 -42.81 -55.20
C ILE A 80 5.10 -42.36 -54.17
N ARG A 81 5.69 -43.32 -53.45
CA ARG A 81 6.80 -43.05 -52.53
C ARG A 81 8.01 -42.45 -53.25
N GLN A 82 8.40 -43.00 -54.40
CA GLN A 82 9.50 -42.46 -55.22
C GLN A 82 9.22 -41.02 -55.68
N LEU A 83 7.97 -40.72 -56.11
CA LEU A 83 7.59 -39.35 -56.45
C LEU A 83 7.68 -38.41 -55.24
N SER A 84 7.22 -38.85 -54.07
CA SER A 84 7.35 -38.08 -52.82
C SER A 84 8.82 -37.81 -52.45
N GLU A 85 9.70 -38.81 -52.58
CA GLU A 85 11.13 -38.69 -52.32
C GLU A 85 11.80 -37.70 -53.30
N ARG A 86 11.41 -37.71 -54.58
CA ARG A 86 11.86 -36.72 -55.57
C ARG A 86 11.40 -35.30 -55.23
N VAL A 87 10.14 -35.10 -54.83
CA VAL A 87 9.65 -33.78 -54.37
C VAL A 87 10.47 -33.28 -53.17
N LYS A 88 10.73 -34.15 -52.18
CA LYS A 88 11.55 -33.79 -51.02
C LYS A 88 12.99 -33.45 -51.40
N ALA A 89 13.59 -34.19 -52.34
CA ALA A 89 14.92 -33.88 -52.86
C ALA A 89 14.95 -32.50 -53.54
N ALA A 90 13.96 -32.20 -54.39
CA ALA A 90 13.82 -30.91 -55.05
C ALA A 90 13.62 -29.76 -54.03
N GLN A 91 12.81 -29.97 -52.99
CA GLN A 91 12.65 -29.00 -51.89
C GLN A 91 13.96 -28.73 -51.15
N SER A 92 14.74 -29.77 -50.85
CA SER A 92 16.04 -29.63 -50.17
C SER A 92 17.07 -28.94 -51.06
N GLU A 93 17.09 -29.26 -52.35
CA GLU A 93 17.95 -28.61 -53.34
C GLU A 93 17.61 -27.13 -53.48
N LEU A 94 16.32 -26.79 -53.66
CA LEU A 94 15.84 -25.40 -53.69
C LEU A 94 16.21 -24.64 -52.41
N GLY A 95 16.01 -25.24 -51.24
CA GLY A 95 16.38 -24.61 -49.97
C GLY A 95 17.87 -24.29 -49.90
N THR A 96 18.73 -25.22 -50.31
CA THR A 96 20.20 -25.05 -50.33
C THR A 96 20.61 -24.00 -51.35
N GLN A 97 20.00 -24.02 -52.54
CA GLN A 97 20.26 -23.11 -53.64
C GLN A 97 19.87 -21.66 -53.28
N ILE A 98 18.68 -21.48 -52.69
CA ILE A 98 18.21 -20.16 -52.23
C ILE A 98 19.15 -19.61 -51.15
N LEU A 99 19.53 -20.42 -50.16
CA LEU A 99 20.46 -19.98 -49.12
C LEU A 99 21.82 -19.56 -49.69
N ALA A 100 22.35 -20.31 -50.67
CA ALA A 100 23.60 -19.96 -51.34
C ALA A 100 23.48 -18.67 -52.16
N ASP A 101 22.35 -18.46 -52.84
CA ASP A 101 22.10 -17.23 -53.62
C ASP A 101 21.99 -16.00 -52.71
N PHE A 102 21.39 -16.14 -51.52
CA PHE A 102 21.38 -15.09 -50.50
C PHE A 102 22.79 -14.83 -49.93
N ASP A 103 23.61 -15.86 -49.72
CA ASP A 103 25.00 -15.69 -49.25
C ASP A 103 25.88 -15.00 -50.31
N GLU A 104 25.70 -15.31 -51.60
CA GLU A 104 26.41 -14.65 -52.70
C GLU A 104 25.96 -13.19 -52.86
N ALA A 105 24.66 -12.93 -52.72
CA ALA A 105 24.10 -11.59 -52.83
C ALA A 105 24.41 -10.71 -51.62
N PHE A 106 24.69 -11.29 -50.44
CA PHE A 106 24.98 -10.56 -49.22
C PHE A 106 26.25 -11.10 -48.53
N PRO A 107 27.43 -10.94 -49.14
CA PRO A 107 28.67 -11.49 -48.60
C PRO A 107 29.03 -10.81 -47.26
N SER A 108 29.55 -11.60 -46.32
CA SER A 108 30.15 -11.10 -45.09
C SER A 108 31.29 -10.10 -45.39
N GLN A 109 31.44 -9.07 -44.54
CA GLN A 109 32.30 -7.90 -44.79
C GLN A 109 33.68 -8.24 -45.38
N GLY A 110 34.06 -7.55 -46.47
CA GLY A 110 35.37 -7.67 -47.13
C GLY A 110 35.34 -7.94 -48.65
N SER A 111 34.16 -8.26 -49.22
CA SER A 111 33.98 -8.46 -50.66
C SER A 111 33.75 -7.14 -51.42
N LYS A 112 34.45 -6.95 -52.55
CA LYS A 112 34.32 -5.76 -53.43
C LYS A 112 33.05 -5.73 -54.29
N ARG A 113 32.20 -6.75 -54.23
CA ARG A 113 30.93 -6.76 -54.99
C ARG A 113 29.82 -6.09 -54.15
N PRO A 114 29.17 -5.02 -54.65
CA PRO A 114 27.97 -4.51 -54.02
C PRO A 114 26.87 -5.55 -54.20
N GLY A 115 26.60 -6.28 -53.12
CA GLY A 115 25.36 -7.02 -52.97
C GLY A 115 24.16 -6.08 -53.04
N GLY A 116 23.09 -6.48 -53.72
CA GLY A 116 21.94 -5.59 -53.96
C GLY A 116 20.63 -6.34 -54.17
N PRO A 117 19.50 -5.63 -54.06
CA PRO A 117 18.18 -6.21 -54.28
C PRO A 117 18.09 -6.78 -55.70
N SER A 118 17.57 -8.00 -55.82
CA SER A 118 17.39 -8.68 -57.10
C SER A 118 15.97 -9.23 -57.21
N ASN A 119 15.38 -9.13 -58.40
CA ASN A 119 14.10 -9.76 -58.69
C ASN A 119 14.16 -11.28 -58.49
N VAL A 120 15.33 -11.88 -58.75
CA VAL A 120 15.55 -13.32 -58.51
C VAL A 120 15.43 -13.67 -57.03
N LEU A 121 15.96 -12.83 -56.13
CA LEU A 121 15.88 -13.04 -54.68
C LEU A 121 14.47 -12.78 -54.15
N ARG A 122 13.76 -11.79 -54.72
CA ARG A 122 12.35 -11.55 -54.41
C ARG A 122 11.51 -12.78 -54.74
N ASP A 123 11.72 -13.35 -55.93
CA ASP A 123 11.01 -14.55 -56.36
C ASP A 123 11.44 -15.78 -55.53
N ALA A 124 12.71 -15.84 -55.10
CA ALA A 124 13.20 -16.86 -54.16
C ALA A 124 12.50 -16.78 -52.78
N CYS A 125 12.16 -15.59 -52.29
CA CYS A 125 11.37 -15.44 -51.06
C CYS A 125 9.98 -16.09 -51.18
N LEU A 126 9.35 -16.05 -52.37
CA LEU A 126 8.07 -16.71 -52.61
C LEU A 126 8.20 -18.23 -52.50
N VAL A 127 9.28 -18.80 -53.05
CA VAL A 127 9.59 -20.23 -52.89
C VAL A 127 9.86 -20.57 -51.42
N ALA A 128 10.62 -19.73 -50.70
CA ALA A 128 10.94 -19.92 -49.29
C ALA A 128 9.70 -19.93 -48.37
N ASN A 129 8.60 -19.26 -48.76
CA ASN A 129 7.34 -19.32 -48.04
C ASN A 129 6.62 -20.68 -48.16
N VAL A 130 6.86 -21.41 -49.24
CA VAL A 130 6.27 -22.73 -49.52
C VAL A 130 7.14 -23.87 -48.97
N LEU A 131 8.45 -23.64 -48.88
CA LEU A 131 9.42 -24.57 -48.30
C LEU A 131 9.26 -24.70 -46.77
N ASP A 132 10.13 -25.53 -46.17
CA ASP A 132 10.23 -25.64 -44.72
C ASP A 132 10.48 -24.24 -44.08
N PRO A 133 9.69 -23.85 -43.06
CA PRO A 133 9.84 -22.57 -42.37
C PRO A 133 11.25 -22.26 -41.87
N ARG A 134 12.10 -23.28 -41.64
CA ARG A 134 13.51 -23.14 -41.28
C ARG A 134 14.30 -22.34 -42.31
N ILE A 135 14.04 -22.53 -43.61
CA ILE A 135 14.74 -21.81 -44.68
C ILE A 135 14.45 -20.31 -44.58
N LYS A 136 13.17 -19.95 -44.44
CA LYS A 136 12.73 -18.58 -44.20
C LYS A 136 13.40 -17.97 -42.95
N GLN A 137 13.41 -18.71 -41.83
CA GLN A 137 14.04 -18.24 -40.59
C GLN A 137 15.55 -18.00 -40.75
N GLU A 138 16.26 -18.87 -41.45
CA GLU A 138 17.70 -18.71 -41.70
C GLU A 138 18.00 -17.50 -42.60
N ILE A 139 17.20 -17.28 -43.67
CA ILE A 139 17.33 -16.08 -44.52
C ILE A 139 17.15 -14.82 -43.68
N ILE A 140 16.06 -14.74 -42.91
CA ILE A 140 15.73 -13.61 -42.03
C ILE A 140 16.90 -13.35 -41.06
N LYS A 141 17.36 -14.39 -40.37
CA LYS A 141 18.42 -14.29 -39.36
C LYS A 141 19.76 -13.84 -39.95
N LYS A 142 20.19 -14.41 -41.09
CA LYS A 142 21.42 -14.01 -41.77
C LYS A 142 21.35 -12.56 -42.26
N PHE A 143 20.23 -12.19 -42.88
CA PHE A 143 20.04 -10.84 -43.41
C PHE A 143 20.08 -9.78 -42.31
N ILE A 144 19.38 -10.02 -41.19
CA ILE A 144 19.38 -9.10 -40.03
C ILE A 144 20.79 -9.00 -39.43
N ARG A 145 21.48 -10.13 -39.23
CA ARG A 145 22.84 -10.14 -38.69
C ARG A 145 23.80 -9.32 -39.56
N GLN A 146 23.70 -9.44 -40.87
CA GLN A 146 24.51 -8.67 -41.82
C GLN A 146 24.21 -7.17 -41.72
N HIS A 147 22.93 -6.78 -41.67
CA HIS A 147 22.52 -5.36 -41.56
C HIS A 147 22.92 -4.72 -40.22
N LEU A 148 22.99 -5.50 -39.15
CA LEU A 148 23.42 -5.03 -37.82
C LEU A 148 24.92 -5.21 -37.56
N SER A 149 25.70 -5.71 -38.52
CA SER A 149 27.14 -5.95 -38.36
C SER A 149 27.91 -4.64 -38.12
N GLU A 150 27.58 -3.57 -38.83
CA GLU A 150 28.21 -2.25 -38.65
C GLU A 150 27.91 -1.68 -37.25
N TYR A 151 26.68 -1.87 -36.74
CA TYR A 151 26.30 -1.47 -35.38
C TYR A 151 27.18 -2.12 -34.32
N LEU A 152 27.44 -3.42 -34.48
CA LEU A 152 28.28 -4.19 -33.58
C LEU A 152 29.74 -3.72 -33.56
N VAL A 153 30.21 -2.97 -34.56
CA VAL A 153 31.57 -2.39 -34.59
C VAL A 153 31.56 -0.97 -34.04
N LEU A 154 30.60 -0.15 -34.45
CA LEU A 154 30.51 1.26 -34.06
C LEU A 154 30.25 1.46 -32.56
N PHE A 155 29.54 0.53 -31.92
CA PHE A 155 29.10 0.66 -30.53
C PHE A 155 29.66 -0.42 -29.60
N GLN A 156 30.83 -0.97 -29.94
CA GLN A 156 31.60 -1.84 -29.07
C GLN A 156 31.98 -1.13 -27.76
N GLU A 157 32.23 -1.92 -26.73
CA GLU A 157 32.50 -1.44 -25.37
C GLU A 157 33.68 -0.44 -25.28
N ASN A 158 34.69 -0.59 -26.12
CA ASN A 158 35.87 0.27 -26.17
C ASN A 158 35.66 1.57 -26.98
N GLN A 159 34.52 1.75 -27.63
CA GLN A 159 34.23 2.93 -28.44
C GLN A 159 33.59 4.03 -27.60
N ASP A 160 34.09 5.26 -27.75
CA ASP A 160 33.51 6.43 -27.07
C ASP A 160 32.04 6.67 -27.42
N ALA A 161 31.60 6.23 -28.61
CA ALA A 161 30.21 6.35 -29.05
C ALA A 161 29.26 5.38 -28.32
N ALA A 162 29.79 4.37 -27.62
CA ALA A 162 29.02 3.35 -26.93
C ALA A 162 28.50 3.79 -25.55
N TRP A 163 29.08 4.84 -24.97
CA TRP A 163 28.75 5.32 -23.63
C TRP A 163 27.37 6.00 -23.53
N LEU A 164 26.85 6.07 -22.31
CA LEU A 164 25.48 6.51 -22.01
C LEU A 164 25.19 7.98 -22.40
N ASP A 165 26.21 8.85 -22.37
CA ASP A 165 26.10 10.26 -22.76
C ASP A 165 25.71 10.42 -24.23
N LYS A 166 26.07 9.45 -25.06
CA LYS A 166 25.83 9.41 -26.51
C LYS A 166 24.78 8.37 -26.90
N ILE A 167 23.94 7.91 -25.98
CA ILE A 167 22.92 6.87 -26.24
C ILE A 167 22.02 7.19 -27.43
N ASP A 168 21.75 8.48 -27.67
CA ASP A 168 21.01 8.97 -28.83
C ASP A 168 21.60 8.57 -30.18
N ARG A 169 22.91 8.40 -30.26
CA ARG A 169 23.58 7.96 -31.49
C ARG A 169 23.14 6.55 -31.89
N ARG A 170 22.88 5.65 -30.92
CA ARG A 170 22.36 4.30 -31.18
C ARG A 170 20.98 4.38 -31.83
N TYR A 171 20.09 5.18 -31.25
CA TYR A 171 18.72 5.34 -31.73
C TYR A 171 18.64 6.09 -33.06
N ALA A 172 19.51 7.07 -33.29
CA ALA A 172 19.61 7.76 -34.57
C ALA A 172 20.19 6.84 -35.67
N TRP A 173 21.12 5.95 -35.31
CA TRP A 173 21.68 4.97 -36.24
C TRP A 173 20.60 4.01 -36.74
N ILE A 174 19.85 3.36 -35.84
CA ILE A 174 18.82 2.41 -36.26
C ILE A 174 17.70 3.08 -37.06
N LYS A 175 17.29 4.31 -36.69
CA LYS A 175 16.28 5.05 -37.47
C LYS A 175 16.71 5.26 -38.92
N ARG A 176 17.96 5.66 -39.15
CA ARG A 176 18.51 5.80 -40.50
C ARG A 176 18.57 4.46 -41.23
N GLN A 177 19.04 3.42 -40.56
CA GLN A 177 19.14 2.08 -41.15
C GLN A 177 17.79 1.48 -41.53
N LEU A 178 16.73 1.73 -40.75
CA LEU A 178 15.38 1.29 -41.11
C LEU A 178 14.85 2.02 -42.36
N VAL A 179 15.14 3.32 -42.50
CA VAL A 179 14.77 4.08 -43.71
C VAL A 179 15.55 3.58 -44.93
N ASP A 180 16.88 3.43 -44.80
CA ASP A 180 17.73 2.86 -45.85
C ASP A 180 17.27 1.45 -46.28
N TYR A 181 16.83 0.64 -45.33
CA TYR A 181 16.27 -0.69 -45.60
C TYR A 181 14.96 -0.60 -46.39
N GLU A 182 14.01 0.23 -45.96
CA GLU A 182 12.71 0.40 -46.62
C GLU A 182 12.89 0.87 -48.07
N GLU A 183 13.81 1.81 -48.32
CA GLU A 183 14.11 2.33 -49.65
C GLU A 183 14.77 1.29 -50.57
N LYS A 184 15.76 0.54 -50.06
CA LYS A 184 16.57 -0.38 -50.89
C LYS A 184 15.97 -1.78 -51.03
N TYR A 185 15.40 -2.32 -49.95
CA TYR A 185 15.02 -3.73 -49.85
C TYR A 185 13.55 -3.97 -49.54
N GLY A 186 12.77 -2.92 -49.24
CA GLY A 186 11.36 -3.06 -48.84
C GLY A 186 10.49 -3.84 -49.84
N ARG A 187 10.80 -3.77 -51.15
CA ARG A 187 10.09 -4.50 -52.21
C ARG A 187 10.60 -5.92 -52.48
N MET A 188 11.72 -6.31 -51.86
CA MET A 188 12.35 -7.61 -52.09
C MET A 188 11.76 -8.69 -51.17
N PHE A 189 11.38 -8.34 -49.95
CA PHE A 189 10.80 -9.28 -48.99
C PHE A 189 9.28 -9.15 -48.95
N PRO A 190 8.54 -10.26 -48.75
CA PRO A 190 7.11 -10.20 -48.49
C PRO A 190 6.80 -9.41 -47.22
N GLU A 191 5.75 -8.58 -47.25
CA GLU A 191 5.36 -7.72 -46.11
C GLU A 191 5.08 -8.52 -44.83
N GLU A 192 4.48 -9.71 -44.98
CA GLU A 192 4.19 -10.66 -43.90
C GLU A 192 5.44 -11.18 -43.15
N TRP A 193 6.64 -10.96 -43.69
CA TRP A 193 7.88 -11.30 -42.98
C TRP A 193 8.19 -10.28 -41.87
N CYS A 194 7.56 -9.10 -41.92
CA CYS A 194 7.73 -7.99 -40.97
C CYS A 194 9.21 -7.63 -40.76
N MET A 195 10.01 -7.63 -41.82
CA MET A 195 11.46 -7.50 -41.74
C MET A 195 11.92 -6.22 -41.02
N THR A 196 11.29 -5.07 -41.29
CA THR A 196 11.60 -3.81 -40.62
C THR A 196 11.45 -3.92 -39.10
N GLU A 197 10.37 -4.57 -38.63
CA GLU A 197 10.12 -4.80 -37.21
C GLU A 197 11.14 -5.77 -36.63
N ARG A 198 11.46 -6.87 -37.33
CA ARG A 198 12.47 -7.85 -36.89
C ARG A 198 13.86 -7.24 -36.75
N ILE A 199 14.27 -6.36 -37.67
CA ILE A 199 15.54 -5.62 -37.57
C ILE A 199 15.53 -4.74 -36.31
N ALA A 200 14.43 -4.02 -36.05
CA ALA A 200 14.30 -3.18 -34.87
C ALA A 200 14.33 -4.00 -33.56
N VAL A 201 13.66 -5.14 -33.52
CA VAL A 201 13.64 -6.06 -32.37
C VAL A 201 15.03 -6.63 -32.10
N GLU A 202 15.73 -7.14 -33.11
CA GLU A 202 17.09 -7.67 -32.94
C GLU A 202 18.06 -6.58 -32.50
N PHE A 203 17.95 -5.37 -33.07
CA PHE A 203 18.70 -4.20 -32.60
C PHE A 203 18.44 -3.92 -31.11
N CYS A 204 17.19 -4.01 -30.64
CA CYS A 204 16.86 -3.80 -29.23
C CYS A 204 17.51 -4.86 -28.34
N HIS A 205 17.48 -6.14 -28.73
CA HIS A 205 18.12 -7.21 -27.97
C HIS A 205 19.63 -7.03 -27.87
N ILE A 206 20.30 -6.76 -29.00
CA ILE A 206 21.74 -6.48 -29.02
C ILE A 206 22.05 -5.25 -28.15
N SER A 207 21.31 -4.16 -28.33
CA SER A 207 21.51 -2.92 -27.58
C SER A 207 21.37 -3.13 -26.07
N ARG A 208 20.38 -3.90 -25.62
CA ARG A 208 20.21 -4.25 -24.21
C ARG A 208 21.43 -4.96 -23.64
N VAL A 209 21.94 -5.96 -24.37
CA VAL A 209 23.10 -6.75 -23.95
C VAL A 209 24.37 -5.90 -23.90
N GLU A 210 24.63 -5.10 -24.93
CA GLU A 210 25.83 -4.26 -25.02
C GLU A 210 25.79 -3.11 -24.00
N LEU A 211 24.65 -2.46 -23.80
CA LEU A 211 24.50 -1.45 -22.74
C LEU A 211 24.73 -2.06 -21.36
N ALA A 212 24.19 -3.26 -21.10
CA ALA A 212 24.41 -3.96 -19.84
C ALA A 212 25.88 -4.33 -19.59
N LYS A 213 26.68 -4.57 -20.63
CA LYS A 213 28.13 -4.81 -20.51
C LYS A 213 28.86 -3.51 -20.19
N VAL A 214 28.63 -2.48 -21.02
CA VAL A 214 29.25 -1.14 -20.88
C VAL A 214 29.01 -0.54 -19.49
N MET A 215 27.77 -0.63 -18.99
CA MET A 215 27.43 -0.12 -17.64
C MET A 215 28.06 -0.95 -16.52
N ARG A 216 28.24 -2.27 -16.69
CA ARG A 216 28.92 -3.10 -15.70
C ARG A 216 30.40 -2.74 -15.59
N THR A 217 31.08 -2.53 -16.71
CA THR A 217 32.52 -2.24 -16.73
C THR A 217 32.84 -0.86 -16.18
N ARG A 218 32.01 0.14 -16.49
CA ARG A 218 32.18 1.53 -16.05
C ARG A 218 31.20 1.93 -14.95
N ALA A 219 30.80 0.99 -14.10
CA ALA A 219 29.76 1.19 -13.08
C ALA A 219 30.03 2.38 -12.14
N ARG A 220 31.31 2.66 -11.84
CA ARG A 220 31.74 3.76 -10.96
C ARG A 220 31.59 5.15 -11.59
N GLU A 221 31.49 5.23 -12.91
CA GLU A 221 31.34 6.49 -13.65
C GLU A 221 29.86 6.86 -13.86
N ILE A 222 28.94 6.02 -13.39
CA ILE A 222 27.50 6.25 -13.55
C ILE A 222 27.01 7.22 -12.48
N GLU A 223 26.69 8.44 -12.90
CA GLU A 223 26.02 9.43 -12.06
C GLU A 223 24.49 9.41 -12.25
N VAL A 224 23.74 9.84 -11.22
CA VAL A 224 22.27 9.82 -11.26
C VAL A 224 21.69 10.61 -12.45
N LYS A 225 22.26 11.76 -12.80
CA LYS A 225 21.79 12.58 -13.93
C LYS A 225 22.00 11.88 -15.26
N LEU A 226 23.17 11.26 -15.44
CA LEU A 226 23.52 10.50 -16.63
C LEU A 226 22.62 9.27 -16.78
N LEU A 227 22.39 8.53 -15.69
CA LEU A 227 21.52 7.36 -15.67
C LEU A 227 20.07 7.73 -16.04
N LEU A 228 19.51 8.75 -15.39
CA LEU A 228 18.15 9.22 -15.67
C LEU A 228 18.01 9.74 -17.10
N PHE A 229 19.02 10.45 -17.61
CA PHE A 229 19.08 10.87 -19.01
C PHE A 229 18.98 9.64 -19.94
N ALA A 230 19.84 8.64 -19.75
CA ALA A 230 19.87 7.45 -20.58
C ALA A 230 18.55 6.67 -20.55
N ILE A 231 17.96 6.48 -19.37
CA ILE A 231 16.65 5.80 -19.22
C ILE A 231 15.55 6.58 -19.95
N GLN A 232 15.51 7.91 -19.80
CA GLN A 232 14.51 8.73 -20.47
C GLN A 232 14.62 8.67 -21.99
N ARG A 233 15.84 8.71 -22.54
CA ARG A 233 16.05 8.58 -24.00
C ARG A 233 15.66 7.20 -24.50
N THR A 234 15.98 6.15 -23.73
CA THR A 234 15.63 4.76 -24.07
C THR A 234 14.12 4.53 -24.07
N THR A 235 13.42 4.94 -23.01
CA THR A 235 11.97 4.76 -22.89
C THR A 235 11.21 5.56 -23.94
N ASN A 236 11.68 6.76 -24.31
CA ASN A 236 11.15 7.53 -25.44
C ASN A 236 11.32 6.79 -26.77
N PHE A 237 12.46 6.11 -26.97
CA PHE A 237 12.70 5.30 -28.16
C PHE A 237 11.79 4.05 -28.19
N GLU A 238 11.63 3.35 -27.07
CA GLU A 238 10.68 2.23 -26.95
C GLU A 238 9.25 2.68 -27.25
N GLY A 239 8.84 3.84 -26.76
CA GLY A 239 7.55 4.45 -27.07
C GLY A 239 7.38 4.84 -28.54
N LEU A 240 8.47 5.19 -29.24
CA LEU A 240 8.46 5.41 -30.69
C LEU A 240 8.27 4.10 -31.46
N LEU A 241 8.94 3.02 -31.04
CA LEU A 241 8.77 1.69 -31.65
C LEU A 241 7.34 1.18 -31.49
N ALA A 242 6.75 1.34 -30.30
CA ALA A 242 5.37 0.97 -30.01
C ALA A 242 4.33 1.68 -30.88
N LYS A 243 4.64 2.90 -31.34
CA LYS A 243 3.78 3.65 -32.27
C LYS A 243 3.96 3.21 -33.72
N ARG A 244 5.15 2.71 -34.08
CA ARG A 244 5.49 2.32 -35.46
C ARG A 244 5.14 0.87 -35.76
N PHE A 245 5.21 0.00 -34.76
CA PHE A 245 5.12 -1.45 -34.93
C PHE A 245 4.04 -2.06 -34.05
N THR A 246 3.49 -3.19 -34.51
CA THR A 246 2.39 -3.89 -33.84
C THR A 246 2.85 -4.71 -32.63
N GLY A 247 4.13 -5.07 -32.56
CA GLY A 247 4.66 -6.02 -31.57
C GLY A 247 4.48 -7.49 -31.98
N GLY A 248 3.94 -7.77 -33.17
CA GLY A 248 3.67 -9.12 -33.66
C GLY A 248 4.92 -9.98 -33.83
N THR A 249 6.11 -9.39 -33.89
CA THR A 249 7.37 -10.15 -33.93
C THR A 249 7.99 -10.42 -32.55
N LEU A 250 7.44 -9.85 -31.48
CA LEU A 250 7.87 -10.07 -30.10
C LEU A 250 7.13 -11.23 -29.42
N THR A 251 5.91 -11.48 -29.86
CA THR A 251 5.08 -12.60 -29.43
C THR A 251 4.87 -13.53 -30.62
N ASP A 252 5.14 -14.83 -30.50
CA ASP A 252 4.84 -15.84 -31.53
C ASP A 252 3.31 -16.02 -31.81
N LYS A 253 2.48 -15.05 -31.41
CA LYS A 253 1.05 -15.00 -31.70
C LYS A 253 0.84 -14.31 -33.04
N ARG A 254 0.45 -15.09 -34.06
CA ARG A 254 -0.09 -14.56 -35.32
C ARG A 254 -1.21 -13.56 -35.00
N PRO A 255 -1.29 -12.39 -35.67
CA PRO A 255 -2.48 -11.56 -35.60
C PRO A 255 -3.65 -12.35 -36.19
N GLU A 256 -4.65 -12.67 -35.38
CA GLU A 256 -5.96 -13.08 -35.89
C GLU A 256 -6.52 -11.91 -36.70
N SER A 257 -6.77 -12.15 -37.98
CA SER A 257 -7.51 -11.22 -38.83
C SER A 257 -8.92 -11.01 -38.27
N PRO A 258 -9.43 -9.78 -38.17
CA PRO A 258 -10.79 -9.53 -37.72
C PRO A 258 -11.78 -9.79 -38.86
N LEU A 259 -12.09 -11.07 -39.13
CA LEU A 259 -13.24 -11.48 -39.92
C LEU A 259 -13.77 -12.82 -39.37
N GLU A 260 -14.56 -12.75 -38.31
CA GLU A 260 -15.53 -13.82 -38.07
C GLU A 260 -16.69 -13.65 -39.06
N PRO A 261 -17.02 -14.67 -39.87
CA PRO A 261 -18.24 -14.66 -40.65
C PRO A 261 -19.42 -14.83 -39.69
N THR A 262 -20.25 -13.80 -39.59
CA THR A 262 -21.54 -13.84 -38.89
C THR A 262 -22.40 -14.92 -39.52
N ASN A 263 -22.63 -16.02 -38.79
CA ASN A 263 -23.53 -17.09 -39.23
C ASN A 263 -24.96 -16.76 -38.74
N PRO A 264 -25.95 -16.46 -39.60
CA PRO A 264 -27.23 -15.87 -39.20
C PRO A 264 -28.31 -16.89 -38.78
N PHE A 265 -27.94 -18.09 -38.35
CA PHE A 265 -28.87 -19.23 -38.25
C PHE A 265 -28.78 -20.06 -36.95
N LEU A 266 -28.50 -19.44 -35.81
CA LEU A 266 -28.74 -20.08 -34.52
C LEU A 266 -30.02 -19.52 -33.91
N GLU A 267 -31.11 -20.26 -34.10
CA GLU A 267 -32.39 -20.09 -33.40
C GLU A 267 -32.26 -20.54 -31.94
N ASP A 268 -32.96 -19.81 -31.07
CA ASP A 268 -33.01 -19.92 -29.61
C ASP A 268 -33.38 -21.32 -29.11
N ASP A 269 -32.65 -21.80 -28.10
CA ASP A 269 -33.12 -22.80 -27.13
C ASP A 269 -33.18 -22.15 -25.74
N PRO A 270 -34.33 -22.13 -25.03
CA PRO A 270 -34.47 -21.45 -23.76
C PRO A 270 -34.10 -22.38 -22.60
N GLY A 271 -32.92 -22.16 -22.01
CA GLY A 271 -32.47 -22.87 -20.80
C GLY A 271 -31.59 -21.99 -19.92
N GLU A 272 -32.19 -21.51 -18.82
CA GLU A 272 -31.62 -21.09 -17.53
C GLU A 272 -30.10 -20.78 -17.43
N ASP A 273 -29.75 -19.50 -17.31
CA ASP A 273 -29.13 -18.96 -16.09
C ASP A 273 -28.91 -17.44 -16.21
N VAL A 274 -29.73 -16.66 -15.49
CA VAL A 274 -29.65 -15.20 -15.48
C VAL A 274 -28.52 -14.76 -14.55
N SER A 275 -27.32 -14.64 -15.11
CA SER A 275 -26.26 -13.79 -14.54
C SER A 275 -26.22 -12.48 -15.32
N TYR A 276 -26.39 -11.37 -14.60
CA TYR A 276 -26.38 -10.01 -15.15
C TYR A 276 -25.13 -9.77 -16.03
N PRO A 277 -25.25 -9.18 -17.23
CA PRO A 277 -24.07 -8.77 -17.98
C PRO A 277 -23.42 -7.56 -17.29
N GLU A 278 -22.20 -7.75 -16.77
CA GLU A 278 -21.30 -6.63 -16.47
C GLU A 278 -21.14 -5.79 -17.74
N LEU A 279 -21.41 -4.49 -17.63
CA LEU A 279 -21.09 -3.51 -18.66
C LEU A 279 -19.65 -3.70 -19.16
N PRO A 280 -19.37 -3.48 -20.46
CA PRO A 280 -18.02 -3.66 -21.00
C PRO A 280 -17.05 -2.73 -20.27
N LYS A 281 -16.18 -3.31 -19.45
CA LYS A 281 -15.01 -2.64 -18.89
C LYS A 281 -14.26 -2.03 -20.07
N LYS A 282 -14.13 -0.69 -20.07
CA LYS A 282 -13.32 0.07 -21.02
C LYS A 282 -12.01 -0.69 -21.28
N PRO A 283 -11.59 -0.89 -22.54
CA PRO A 283 -10.35 -1.60 -22.83
C PRO A 283 -9.21 -0.85 -22.13
N LYS A 284 -8.44 -1.59 -21.32
CA LYS A 284 -7.16 -1.10 -20.79
C LYS A 284 -6.32 -0.60 -21.98
N PRO A 285 -5.61 0.53 -21.87
CA PRO A 285 -4.69 0.95 -22.92
C PRO A 285 -3.75 -0.21 -23.22
N ALA A 286 -3.65 -0.58 -24.50
CA ALA A 286 -2.80 -1.68 -24.95
C ALA A 286 -1.40 -1.53 -24.33
N ASP A 287 -0.96 -2.55 -23.60
CA ASP A 287 0.40 -2.58 -23.04
C ASP A 287 1.39 -2.34 -24.18
N ASN A 288 2.27 -1.36 -24.02
CA ASN A 288 3.31 -1.07 -25.00
C ASN A 288 4.16 -2.33 -25.19
N PRO A 289 4.14 -2.99 -26.37
CA PRO A 289 4.80 -4.28 -26.56
C PRO A 289 6.33 -4.18 -26.49
N PHE A 290 6.90 -3.00 -26.74
CA PHE A 290 8.34 -2.73 -26.66
C PHE A 290 8.77 -2.22 -25.27
N HIS A 291 7.85 -2.08 -24.31
CA HIS A 291 8.20 -1.58 -22.99
C HIS A 291 9.19 -2.54 -22.29
N GLY A 292 10.35 -2.01 -21.90
CA GLY A 292 11.36 -2.81 -21.19
C GLY A 292 12.25 -3.65 -22.09
N ILE A 293 12.13 -3.57 -23.42
CA ILE A 293 12.95 -4.37 -24.34
C ILE A 293 14.43 -3.99 -24.28
N ILE A 294 14.74 -2.73 -24.00
CA ILE A 294 16.08 -2.22 -23.71
C ILE A 294 16.15 -1.74 -22.26
N SER A 295 15.18 -0.92 -21.81
CA SER A 295 15.24 -0.17 -20.55
C SER A 295 15.43 -1.03 -19.29
N LYS A 296 15.05 -2.31 -19.32
CA LYS A 296 15.34 -3.27 -18.25
C LYS A 296 16.84 -3.46 -17.97
N CYS A 297 17.75 -3.12 -18.88
CA CYS A 297 19.19 -3.19 -18.59
C CYS A 297 19.66 -2.19 -17.53
N PHE A 298 18.90 -1.11 -17.27
CA PHE A 298 19.28 -0.08 -16.30
C PHE A 298 18.91 -0.46 -14.86
N GLU A 299 18.00 -1.41 -14.65
CA GLU A 299 17.51 -1.76 -13.31
C GLU A 299 18.62 -2.14 -12.31
N PRO A 300 19.64 -2.96 -12.67
CA PRO A 300 20.73 -3.29 -11.76
C PRO A 300 21.56 -2.08 -11.31
N HIS A 301 21.46 -0.95 -12.00
CA HIS A 301 22.18 0.29 -11.70
C HIS A 301 21.31 1.36 -11.03
N LEU A 302 20.02 1.08 -10.79
CA LEU A 302 19.11 2.03 -10.12
C LEU A 302 19.48 2.29 -8.65
N TYR A 303 20.38 1.50 -8.05
CA TYR A 303 20.93 1.82 -6.72
C TYR A 303 21.55 3.22 -6.66
N VAL A 304 22.15 3.73 -7.75
CA VAL A 304 22.70 5.09 -7.83
C VAL A 304 21.61 6.15 -7.63
N TYR A 305 20.42 5.91 -8.18
CA TYR A 305 19.26 6.77 -7.96
C TYR A 305 18.80 6.71 -6.51
N ILE A 306 18.69 5.51 -5.95
CA ILE A 306 18.26 5.26 -4.57
C ILE A 306 19.21 5.91 -3.56
N GLU A 307 20.53 5.77 -3.72
CA GLU A 307 21.55 6.45 -2.89
C GLU A 307 21.46 7.98 -2.99
N SER A 308 21.21 8.51 -4.19
CA SER A 308 20.98 9.95 -4.35
C SER A 308 19.71 10.41 -3.62
N GLN A 309 18.64 9.61 -3.61
CA GLN A 309 17.44 9.95 -2.84
C GLN A 309 17.69 9.87 -1.33
N ASP A 310 18.48 8.90 -0.85
CA ASP A 310 18.86 8.79 0.56
C ASP A 310 19.60 10.05 1.02
N LYS A 311 20.59 10.50 0.25
CA LYS A 311 21.36 11.72 0.56
C LYS A 311 20.48 12.97 0.58
N ASN A 312 19.65 13.16 -0.45
CA ASN A 312 18.78 14.34 -0.56
C ASN A 312 17.76 14.40 0.58
N LEU A 313 17.19 13.25 0.99
CA LEU A 313 16.27 13.19 2.13
C LEU A 313 16.99 13.46 3.45
N GLY A 314 18.22 12.98 3.62
CA GLY A 314 19.04 13.31 4.80
C GLY A 314 19.30 14.82 4.91
N GLU A 315 19.65 15.48 3.81
CA GLU A 315 19.81 16.93 3.74
C GLU A 315 18.50 17.67 4.04
N LEU A 316 17.37 17.17 3.52
CA LEU A 316 16.05 17.74 3.77
C LEU A 316 15.66 17.67 5.26
N ILE A 317 15.87 16.53 5.92
CA ILE A 317 15.62 16.38 7.36
C ILE A 317 16.52 17.32 8.17
N ASN A 318 17.81 17.40 7.85
CA ASN A 318 18.74 18.30 8.55
C ASN A 318 18.32 19.78 8.39
N ARG A 319 17.84 20.16 7.21
CA ARG A 319 17.27 21.49 6.97
C ARG A 319 16.03 21.73 7.84
N PHE A 320 15.11 20.78 7.92
CA PHE A 320 13.94 20.91 8.82
C PHE A 320 14.34 21.08 10.29
N VAL A 321 15.39 20.39 10.76
CA VAL A 321 15.90 20.57 12.13
C VAL A 321 16.45 21.98 12.33
N ALA A 322 17.20 22.51 11.36
CA ALA A 322 17.76 23.86 11.43
C ALA A 322 16.66 24.93 11.39
N ASP A 323 15.69 24.79 10.48
CA ASP A 323 14.56 25.72 10.33
C ASP A 323 13.70 25.75 11.59
N PHE A 324 13.43 24.58 12.20
CA PHE A 324 12.69 24.49 13.47
C PHE A 324 13.42 25.19 14.63
N ARG A 325 14.75 25.03 14.72
CA ARG A 325 15.57 25.73 15.74
C ARG A 325 15.61 27.24 15.54
N ALA A 326 15.55 27.71 14.30
CA ALA A 326 15.58 29.13 13.97
C ALA A 326 14.23 29.82 14.22
N GLN A 327 13.11 29.14 13.91
CA GLN A 327 11.76 29.70 14.05
C GLN A 327 11.24 29.63 15.49
N GLY A 328 11.71 28.67 16.30
CA GLY A 328 11.23 28.44 17.65
C GLY A 328 9.87 27.74 17.69
N PRO A 329 9.30 27.51 18.90
CA PRO A 329 7.98 26.89 19.03
C PRO A 329 6.88 27.73 18.33
N PRO A 330 5.81 27.08 17.82
CA PRO A 330 4.70 27.80 17.21
C PRO A 330 4.11 28.80 18.21
N LYS A 331 4.09 30.08 17.84
CA LYS A 331 3.58 31.16 18.72
C LYS A 331 2.06 31.04 18.86
N ALA A 332 1.57 31.20 20.09
CA ALA A 332 0.13 31.30 20.33
C ALA A 332 -0.47 32.56 19.65
N GLY A 333 -1.42 32.40 18.74
CA GLY A 333 -2.22 33.52 18.21
C GLY A 333 -2.34 33.66 16.68
N THR A 334 -1.71 32.80 15.87
CA THR A 334 -2.17 32.62 14.48
C THR A 334 -3.52 31.91 14.50
N GLU A 335 -4.45 32.26 13.60
CA GLU A 335 -5.84 31.77 13.53
C GLU A 335 -5.99 30.22 13.46
N GLU A 336 -4.88 29.50 13.39
CA GLU A 336 -4.75 28.04 13.45
C GLU A 336 -3.90 27.61 14.67
N GLY A 337 -4.46 27.71 15.88
CA GLY A 337 -3.87 27.04 17.05
C GLY A 337 -3.73 25.54 16.78
N GLY A 338 -2.52 24.98 16.99
CA GLY A 338 -2.21 23.56 16.79
C GLY A 338 -2.11 23.11 15.34
N ALA A 339 -1.71 24.03 14.45
CA ALA A 339 -1.39 23.75 13.07
C ALA A 339 -0.35 22.62 12.93
N VAL A 340 -0.55 21.82 11.90
CA VAL A 340 0.41 20.81 11.47
C VAL A 340 1.69 21.50 11.01
N LEU A 341 2.86 21.01 11.44
CA LEU A 341 4.14 21.60 11.06
C LEU A 341 4.32 21.55 9.53
N PRO A 342 4.65 22.67 8.85
CA PRO A 342 4.79 22.70 7.39
C PRO A 342 5.81 21.69 6.85
N SER A 343 6.85 21.38 7.63
CA SER A 343 7.90 20.43 7.26
C SER A 343 7.39 19.02 6.96
N CYS A 344 6.26 18.58 7.54
CA CYS A 344 5.71 17.27 7.20
C CYS A 344 5.07 17.27 5.80
N ALA A 345 4.41 18.37 5.40
CA ALA A 345 3.80 18.48 4.09
C ALA A 345 4.87 18.43 3.00
N ASP A 346 5.97 19.16 3.18
CA ASP A 346 7.12 19.14 2.27
C ASP A 346 7.76 17.75 2.15
N LEU A 347 7.88 17.02 3.27
CA LEU A 347 8.40 15.65 3.29
C LEU A 347 7.55 14.70 2.41
N PHE A 348 6.22 14.70 2.60
CA PHE A 348 5.34 13.81 1.84
C PHE A 348 5.19 14.23 0.37
N VAL A 349 5.28 15.52 0.06
CA VAL A 349 5.37 16.00 -1.34
C VAL A 349 6.64 15.46 -2.00
N TYR A 350 7.77 15.48 -1.29
CA TYR A 350 9.03 14.92 -1.78
C TYR A 350 8.91 13.40 -2.01
N TYR A 351 8.32 12.64 -1.06
CA TYR A 351 8.08 11.22 -1.21
C TYR A 351 7.20 10.89 -2.43
N LYS A 352 6.12 11.66 -2.63
CA LYS A 352 5.26 11.52 -3.81
C LYS A 352 6.05 11.71 -5.09
N LYS A 353 6.93 12.71 -5.16
CA LYS A 353 7.80 12.96 -6.31
C LYS A 353 8.74 11.78 -6.59
N CYS A 354 9.41 11.28 -5.55
CA CYS A 354 10.30 10.11 -5.67
C CYS A 354 9.56 8.85 -6.10
N MET A 355 8.39 8.58 -5.52
CA MET A 355 7.56 7.42 -5.87
C MET A 355 7.12 7.46 -7.33
N VAL A 356 6.59 8.61 -7.79
CA VAL A 356 6.17 8.78 -9.20
C VAL A 356 7.35 8.57 -10.12
N GLN A 357 8.50 9.20 -9.84
CA GLN A 357 9.69 9.05 -10.66
C GLN A 357 10.19 7.60 -10.66
N CYS A 358 10.30 6.95 -9.50
CA CYS A 358 10.75 5.56 -9.41
C CYS A 358 9.82 4.61 -10.16
N SER A 359 8.49 4.80 -10.08
CA SER A 359 7.52 3.98 -10.81
C SER A 359 7.64 4.08 -12.34
N GLN A 360 8.22 5.17 -12.86
CA GLN A 360 8.54 5.32 -14.28
C GLN A 360 9.84 4.62 -14.67
N LEU A 361 10.74 4.37 -13.71
CA LEU A 361 12.03 3.73 -13.92
C LEU A 361 11.96 2.22 -13.72
N SER A 362 11.27 1.75 -12.68
CA SER A 362 11.07 0.33 -12.37
C SER A 362 9.92 0.13 -11.37
N THR A 363 9.25 -1.01 -11.46
CA THR A 363 8.24 -1.49 -10.51
C THR A 363 8.74 -2.65 -9.64
N GLY A 364 10.02 -3.03 -9.78
CA GLY A 364 10.65 -4.16 -9.10
C GLY A 364 11.40 -3.79 -7.80
N GLU A 365 12.54 -4.45 -7.55
CA GLU A 365 13.38 -4.25 -6.36
C GLU A 365 13.75 -2.79 -6.03
N PRO A 366 14.03 -1.89 -7.00
CA PRO A 366 14.30 -0.48 -6.72
C PRO A 366 13.16 0.23 -5.97
N MET A 367 11.90 -0.15 -6.21
CA MET A 367 10.74 0.39 -5.50
C MET A 367 10.74 -0.04 -4.02
N ILE A 368 11.17 -1.27 -3.74
CA ILE A 368 11.33 -1.77 -2.37
C ILE A 368 12.47 -1.03 -1.68
N ALA A 369 13.60 -0.85 -2.35
CA ALA A 369 14.72 -0.07 -1.80
C ALA A 369 14.31 1.38 -1.49
N LEU A 370 13.52 2.02 -2.35
CA LEU A 370 12.97 3.35 -2.10
C LEU A 370 12.03 3.37 -0.88
N THR A 371 11.20 2.34 -0.73
CA THR A 371 10.32 2.19 0.44
C THR A 371 11.12 2.12 1.73
N THR A 372 12.23 1.36 1.75
CA THR A 372 13.14 1.29 2.90
C THR A 372 13.74 2.65 3.26
N ILE A 373 14.05 3.49 2.27
CA ILE A 373 14.49 4.87 2.51
C ILE A 373 13.37 5.71 3.14
N PHE A 374 12.14 5.60 2.65
CA PHE A 374 11.00 6.30 3.25
C PHE A 374 10.79 5.87 4.71
N GLN A 375 10.86 4.57 5.00
CA GLN A 375 10.79 4.07 6.38
C GLN A 375 11.86 4.71 7.27
N LYS A 376 13.12 4.70 6.83
CA LYS A 376 14.24 5.32 7.55
C LYS A 376 13.96 6.79 7.88
N PHE A 377 13.55 7.59 6.89
CA PHE A 377 13.37 9.02 7.10
C PHE A 377 12.06 9.41 7.80
N LEU A 378 11.02 8.58 7.74
CA LEU A 378 9.85 8.74 8.61
C LEU A 378 10.24 8.57 10.09
N ARG A 379 11.05 7.55 10.40
CA ARG A 379 11.59 7.36 11.76
C ARG A 379 12.50 8.51 12.18
N GLU A 380 13.39 8.97 11.29
CA GLU A 380 14.24 10.13 11.60
C GLU A 380 13.43 11.41 11.82
N TYR A 381 12.37 11.64 11.02
CA TYR A 381 11.48 12.79 11.21
C TYR A 381 10.76 12.70 12.56
N ALA A 382 10.17 11.53 12.88
CA ALA A 382 9.52 11.29 14.15
C ALA A 382 10.46 11.52 15.34
N TRP A 383 11.71 11.07 15.25
CA TRP A 383 12.68 11.20 16.33
C TRP A 383 13.30 12.60 16.44
N LYS A 384 13.82 13.17 15.35
CA LYS A 384 14.57 14.44 15.36
C LYS A 384 13.68 15.68 15.45
N ILE A 385 12.50 15.64 14.83
CA ILE A 385 11.59 16.81 14.75
C ILE A 385 10.46 16.71 15.76
N LEU A 386 9.83 15.53 15.92
CA LEU A 386 8.68 15.41 16.80
C LEU A 386 9.11 15.09 18.24
N SER A 387 9.55 13.86 18.53
CA SER A 387 9.92 13.43 19.88
C SER A 387 11.09 14.23 20.46
N GLY A 388 12.08 14.59 19.65
CA GLY A 388 13.27 15.33 20.09
C GLY A 388 12.97 16.75 20.59
N ASN A 389 11.84 17.32 20.18
CA ASN A 389 11.41 18.67 20.60
C ASN A 389 10.26 18.65 21.62
N LEU A 390 9.77 17.47 22.04
CA LEU A 390 8.84 17.41 23.16
C LEU A 390 9.54 17.82 24.47
N PRO A 391 8.87 18.60 25.34
CA PRO A 391 9.41 18.93 26.66
C PRO A 391 9.75 17.66 27.45
N LYS A 392 10.95 17.60 28.02
CA LYS A 392 11.37 16.48 28.87
C LYS A 392 10.73 16.64 30.25
N SER A 393 9.90 15.68 30.66
CA SER A 393 9.36 15.62 32.02
C SER A 393 10.49 15.62 33.04
N THR A 394 10.59 16.66 33.86
CA THR A 394 11.63 16.86 34.88
C THR A 394 11.51 15.93 36.09
N SER A 395 10.90 14.76 35.92
CA SER A 395 10.52 13.90 37.03
C SER A 395 11.54 12.80 37.35
N ASN A 396 12.73 12.71 36.71
CA ASN A 396 13.71 11.66 37.07
C ASN A 396 15.18 11.83 36.61
N SER A 397 15.75 13.03 36.54
CA SER A 397 17.21 13.18 36.34
C SER A 397 17.86 13.94 37.50
N GLY A 398 18.39 13.20 38.47
CA GLY A 398 19.32 13.69 39.49
C GLY A 398 20.67 14.09 38.90
N GLY A 399 20.68 15.16 38.10
CA GLY A 399 21.88 15.82 37.61
C GLY A 399 21.94 17.24 38.13
N LEU A 400 22.55 17.42 39.30
CA LEU A 400 22.92 18.73 39.84
C LEU A 400 23.91 19.40 38.87
N THR A 401 23.47 20.39 38.10
CA THR A 401 24.40 21.31 37.42
C THR A 401 24.62 22.52 38.34
N ILE A 402 25.89 22.92 38.46
CA ILE A 402 26.39 23.93 39.42
C ILE A 402 25.68 25.31 39.28
N SER A 403 24.97 25.57 38.17
CA SER A 403 24.14 26.78 38.01
C SER A 403 22.87 26.82 38.89
N SER A 404 22.35 25.69 39.39
CA SER A 404 21.15 25.68 40.23
C SER A 404 21.43 25.98 41.72
N LEU A 405 22.70 26.08 42.12
CA LEU A 405 23.09 26.36 43.52
C LEU A 405 23.22 27.85 43.86
N LEU A 406 23.21 28.74 42.86
CA LEU A 406 23.40 30.19 43.06
C LEU A 406 22.10 31.02 43.00
N LYS A 407 20.93 30.38 42.87
CA LYS A 407 19.63 31.02 43.07
C LYS A 407 18.99 30.49 44.35
N GLU A 408 19.41 31.07 45.47
CA GLU A 408 18.72 30.88 46.75
C GLU A 408 17.33 31.53 46.72
N LYS A 409 16.39 30.87 47.42
CA LYS A 409 15.05 31.30 47.83
C LYS A 409 13.98 31.41 46.73
N GLU A 410 13.39 30.27 46.40
CA GLU A 410 11.97 29.94 46.64
C GLU A 410 11.79 28.44 46.36
N ALA A 411 10.84 27.79 47.05
CA ALA A 411 10.60 26.34 46.92
C ALA A 411 10.38 25.94 45.45
N PRO A 412 10.71 24.70 45.02
CA PRO A 412 10.51 24.30 43.63
C PRO A 412 9.01 24.19 43.36
N GLU A 413 8.38 25.25 42.84
CA GLU A 413 7.10 25.14 42.17
C GLU A 413 7.27 24.13 41.04
N ALA A 414 6.45 23.08 41.02
CA ALA A 414 6.43 22.11 39.93
C ALA A 414 6.32 22.89 38.61
N ALA A 415 7.32 22.76 37.74
CA ALA A 415 7.44 23.56 36.52
C ALA A 415 6.19 23.37 35.65
N LYS A 416 5.30 24.36 35.67
CA LYS A 416 4.12 24.43 34.81
C LYS A 416 4.61 24.69 33.39
N PHE A 417 4.08 23.96 32.40
CA PHE A 417 4.37 24.28 31.01
C PHE A 417 3.85 25.67 30.67
N THR A 418 4.65 26.41 29.90
CA THR A 418 4.25 27.69 29.32
C THR A 418 3.18 27.48 28.25
N VAL A 419 2.43 28.53 27.92
CA VAL A 419 1.40 28.46 26.86
C VAL A 419 2.02 28.05 25.52
N ASP A 420 3.22 28.53 25.21
CA ASP A 420 3.95 28.18 23.99
C ASP A 420 4.36 26.70 23.95
N GLU A 421 4.73 26.11 25.10
CA GLU A 421 5.02 24.67 25.21
C GLU A 421 3.76 23.82 25.04
N LEU A 422 2.61 24.24 25.59
CA LEU A 422 1.33 23.56 25.37
C LEU A 422 0.92 23.60 23.89
N CYS A 423 1.07 24.76 23.23
CA CYS A 423 0.84 24.90 21.79
C CYS A 423 1.78 24.02 20.97
N LEU A 424 3.06 23.92 21.36
CA LEU A 424 4.03 23.06 20.71
C LEU A 424 3.65 21.58 20.84
N ILE A 425 3.31 21.09 22.04
CA ILE A 425 2.90 19.70 22.25
C ILE A 425 1.66 19.37 21.40
N CYS A 426 0.68 20.28 21.33
CA CYS A 426 -0.51 20.09 20.50
C CYS A 426 -0.17 20.07 19.00
N SER A 427 0.74 20.93 18.54
CA SER A 427 1.18 20.99 17.14
C SER A 427 1.96 19.72 16.75
N ILE A 428 2.82 19.21 17.64
CA ILE A 428 3.52 17.93 17.45
C ILE A 428 2.53 16.78 17.38
N LEU A 429 1.51 16.75 18.27
CA LEU A 429 0.46 15.74 18.26
C LEU A 429 -0.32 15.76 16.93
N SER A 430 -0.78 16.93 16.50
CA SER A 430 -1.49 17.10 15.23
C SER A 430 -0.64 16.69 14.03
N THR A 431 0.66 17.02 14.06
CA THR A 431 1.62 16.63 13.02
C THR A 431 1.85 15.11 13.00
N ALA A 432 1.99 14.47 14.16
CA ALA A 432 2.15 13.02 14.25
C ALA A 432 0.92 12.28 13.71
N GLU A 433 -0.29 12.79 13.98
CA GLU A 433 -1.53 12.23 13.40
C GLU A 433 -1.57 12.38 11.88
N TYR A 434 -1.21 13.56 11.37
CA TYR A 434 -1.13 13.79 9.93
C TYR A 434 -0.12 12.84 9.27
N CYS A 435 1.06 12.67 9.88
CA CYS A 435 2.06 11.73 9.41
C CYS A 435 1.54 10.28 9.43
N LEU A 436 0.88 9.86 10.50
CA LEU A 436 0.30 8.50 10.60
C LEU A 436 -0.69 8.24 9.46
N ALA A 437 -1.67 9.13 9.28
CA ALA A 437 -2.67 9.00 8.23
C ALA A 437 -2.06 9.05 6.82
N THR A 438 -1.08 9.91 6.60
CA THR A 438 -0.43 10.06 5.28
C THR A 438 0.53 8.90 4.99
N THR A 439 1.20 8.34 5.99
CA THR A 439 2.00 7.11 5.86
C THR A 439 1.13 5.92 5.45
N GLN A 440 -0.09 5.81 5.98
CA GLN A 440 -1.05 4.79 5.54
C GLN A 440 -1.40 4.95 4.05
N GLN A 441 -1.74 6.17 3.62
CA GLN A 441 -2.02 6.44 2.20
C GLN A 441 -0.81 6.19 1.29
N LEU A 442 0.40 6.51 1.78
CA LEU A 442 1.64 6.24 1.06
C LEU A 442 1.86 4.74 0.86
N GLU A 443 1.62 3.92 1.90
CA GLU A 443 1.73 2.46 1.81
C GLU A 443 0.79 1.90 0.73
N GLU A 444 -0.48 2.33 0.73
CA GLU A 444 -1.45 1.91 -0.28
C GLU A 444 -0.99 2.30 -1.69
N LYS A 445 -0.51 3.53 -1.87
CA LYS A 445 -0.02 4.02 -3.17
C LYS A 445 1.24 3.31 -3.65
N LEU A 446 2.14 2.93 -2.74
CA LEU A 446 3.31 2.12 -3.07
C LEU A 446 2.90 0.71 -3.52
N LYS A 447 1.94 0.08 -2.81
CA LYS A 447 1.38 -1.23 -3.19
C LYS A 447 0.66 -1.24 -4.53
N GLU A 448 0.01 -0.13 -4.89
CA GLU A 448 -0.60 0.05 -6.23
C GLU A 448 0.44 0.10 -7.38
N LYS A 449 1.67 0.52 -7.09
CA LYS A 449 2.71 0.81 -8.09
C LYS A 449 3.76 -0.28 -8.24
N VAL A 450 3.92 -1.13 -7.25
CA VAL A 450 4.92 -2.21 -7.25
C VAL A 450 4.39 -3.46 -7.98
N ASP A 451 5.30 -4.29 -8.48
CA ASP A 451 4.96 -5.60 -9.04
C ASP A 451 4.20 -6.48 -8.03
N LYS A 452 3.21 -7.23 -8.52
CA LYS A 452 2.31 -8.06 -7.69
C LYS A 452 3.03 -9.01 -6.73
N LEU A 453 4.20 -9.53 -7.13
CA LEU A 453 5.00 -10.47 -6.33
C LEU A 453 5.71 -9.79 -5.14
N LEU A 454 5.88 -8.48 -5.18
CA LEU A 454 6.62 -7.71 -4.19
C LEU A 454 5.70 -6.88 -3.27
N VAL A 455 4.39 -6.86 -3.52
CA VAL A 455 3.39 -6.10 -2.75
C VAL A 455 3.47 -6.42 -1.26
N GLU A 456 3.64 -7.69 -0.89
CA GLU A 456 3.70 -8.11 0.52
C GLU A 456 4.96 -7.62 1.25
N ARG A 457 6.02 -7.25 0.52
CA ARG A 457 7.25 -6.70 1.12
C ARG A 457 7.11 -5.24 1.52
N ILE A 458 6.05 -4.55 1.09
CA ILE A 458 5.77 -3.17 1.45
C ILE A 458 4.94 -3.16 2.73
N ASN A 459 5.55 -2.69 3.83
CA ASN A 459 4.92 -2.58 5.13
C ASN A 459 5.46 -1.35 5.87
N LEU A 460 4.61 -0.37 6.19
CA LEU A 460 4.98 0.82 6.93
C LEU A 460 4.36 0.87 8.34
N THR A 461 3.87 -0.28 8.85
CA THR A 461 3.21 -0.38 10.16
C THR A 461 4.12 0.09 11.29
N GLY A 462 5.43 -0.23 11.24
CA GLY A 462 6.39 0.19 12.27
C GLY A 462 6.55 1.72 12.35
N GLU A 463 6.48 2.41 11.22
CA GLU A 463 6.49 3.87 11.17
C GLU A 463 5.18 4.46 11.70
N MET A 464 4.03 3.84 11.37
CA MET A 464 2.73 4.24 11.92
C MET A 464 2.69 4.09 13.45
N ASP A 465 3.21 2.98 13.98
CA ASP A 465 3.34 2.73 15.42
C ASP A 465 4.25 3.76 16.10
N THR A 466 5.32 4.18 15.41
CA THR A 466 6.21 5.25 15.89
C THR A 466 5.43 6.55 16.05
N PHE A 467 4.66 6.98 15.05
CA PHE A 467 3.83 8.18 15.15
C PHE A 467 2.72 8.04 16.22
N SER A 468 2.09 6.87 16.34
CA SER A 468 1.13 6.56 17.41
C SER A 468 1.74 6.70 18.81
N THR A 469 3.00 6.31 18.97
CA THR A 469 3.77 6.51 20.21
C THR A 469 4.00 7.99 20.49
N VAL A 470 4.36 8.80 19.48
CA VAL A 470 4.50 10.26 19.63
C VAL A 470 3.20 10.90 20.10
N ILE A 471 2.06 10.52 19.49
CA ILE A 471 0.73 11.00 19.88
C ILE A 471 0.45 10.63 21.34
N SER A 472 0.68 9.37 21.72
CA SER A 472 0.43 8.88 23.08
C SER A 472 1.25 9.62 24.14
N ASN A 473 2.53 9.86 23.84
CA ASN A 473 3.44 10.61 24.71
C ASN A 473 3.02 12.08 24.84
N SER A 474 2.60 12.70 23.74
CA SER A 474 2.11 14.09 23.73
C SER A 474 0.87 14.24 24.63
N ILE A 475 -0.10 13.33 24.51
CA ILE A 475 -1.29 13.31 25.38
C ILE A 475 -0.88 13.12 26.85
N GLN A 476 0.07 12.23 27.13
CA GLN A 476 0.52 11.98 28.50
C GLN A 476 1.17 13.21 29.12
N LEU A 477 1.99 13.96 28.38
CA LEU A 477 2.59 15.21 28.86
C LEU A 477 1.52 16.25 29.19
N LEU A 478 0.51 16.43 28.33
CA LEU A 478 -0.61 17.34 28.60
C LEU A 478 -1.39 16.94 29.85
N VAL A 479 -1.65 15.64 30.03
CA VAL A 479 -2.34 15.12 31.23
C VAL A 479 -1.50 15.36 32.48
N GLN A 480 -0.19 15.11 32.41
CA GLN A 480 0.73 15.27 33.53
C GLN A 480 0.82 16.74 33.97
N ASP A 481 0.86 17.69 33.04
CA ASP A 481 0.88 19.12 33.35
C ASP A 481 -0.38 19.56 34.12
N LEU A 482 -1.56 19.20 33.61
CA LEU A 482 -2.82 19.56 34.26
C LEU A 482 -3.00 18.85 35.62
N ASP A 483 -2.58 17.60 35.73
CA ASP A 483 -2.64 16.83 36.98
C ASP A 483 -1.66 17.38 38.03
N ALA A 484 -0.44 17.74 37.63
CA ALA A 484 0.55 18.37 38.50
C ALA A 484 0.12 19.76 38.97
N ALA A 485 -0.56 20.53 38.11
CA ALA A 485 -1.12 21.83 38.49
C ALA A 485 -2.18 21.72 39.61
N CYS A 486 -2.83 20.56 39.76
CA CYS A 486 -3.82 20.34 40.82
C CYS A 486 -3.19 19.94 42.18
N ASP A 487 -1.92 19.54 42.22
CA ASP A 487 -1.27 18.98 43.42
C ASP A 487 -1.14 19.93 44.62
N PRO A 488 -0.79 21.21 44.43
CA PRO A 488 -0.75 22.15 45.55
C PRO A 488 -2.10 22.29 46.24
N ALA A 489 -3.19 22.33 45.46
CA ALA A 489 -4.55 22.44 45.98
C ALA A 489 -4.99 21.17 46.72
N LEU A 490 -4.71 19.98 46.16
CA LEU A 490 -4.99 18.70 46.81
C LEU A 490 -4.17 18.51 48.11
N THR A 491 -2.93 19.02 48.13
CA THR A 491 -2.09 19.01 49.33
C THR A 491 -2.64 19.96 50.40
N ALA A 492 -3.12 21.14 50.01
CA ALA A 492 -3.77 22.09 50.92
C ALA A 492 -5.05 21.49 51.53
N MET A 493 -5.88 20.82 50.71
CA MET A 493 -7.07 20.09 51.15
C MET A 493 -6.74 19.08 52.26
N SER A 494 -5.70 18.26 52.09
CA SER A 494 -5.32 17.26 53.10
C SER A 494 -4.78 17.84 54.41
N LYS A 495 -4.34 19.11 54.41
CA LYS A 495 -3.79 19.80 55.60
C LYS A 495 -4.83 20.68 56.32
N MET A 496 -6.01 20.86 55.73
CA MET A 496 -7.06 21.70 56.30
C MET A 496 -7.65 21.04 57.58
N PRO A 497 -7.88 21.80 58.67
CA PRO A 497 -8.40 21.24 59.92
C PRO A 497 -9.91 20.99 59.82
N TRP A 498 -10.30 19.93 59.12
CA TRP A 498 -11.71 19.57 58.86
C TRP A 498 -12.54 19.30 60.10
N GLN A 499 -11.91 19.03 61.25
CA GLN A 499 -12.60 18.86 62.53
C GLN A 499 -13.09 20.19 63.12
N SER A 500 -12.39 21.31 62.88
CA SER A 500 -12.71 22.62 63.45
C SER A 500 -13.63 23.47 62.56
N VAL A 501 -14.24 22.86 61.54
CA VAL A 501 -15.20 23.54 60.66
C VAL A 501 -16.57 23.54 61.36
N GLU A 502 -17.05 24.72 61.73
CA GLU A 502 -18.32 24.91 62.47
C GLU A 502 -19.52 25.24 61.57
N HIS A 503 -19.27 25.80 60.39
CA HIS A 503 -20.31 26.19 59.43
C HIS A 503 -19.98 25.69 58.03
N VAL A 504 -21.02 25.29 57.30
CA VAL A 504 -20.95 24.99 55.87
C VAL A 504 -21.03 26.31 55.10
N GLY A 505 -20.10 26.53 54.18
CA GLY A 505 -20.06 27.70 53.30
C GLY A 505 -20.21 27.31 51.83
N ASP A 506 -19.79 28.21 50.95
CA ASP A 506 -19.65 27.93 49.52
C ASP A 506 -18.45 26.98 49.26
N GLN A 507 -17.99 26.87 48.01
CA GLN A 507 -16.86 26.00 47.68
C GLN A 507 -15.56 26.38 48.42
N SER A 508 -14.81 25.37 48.85
CA SER A 508 -13.53 25.57 49.53
C SER A 508 -12.47 26.21 48.62
N PRO A 509 -11.45 26.89 49.19
CA PRO A 509 -10.39 27.54 48.41
C PRO A 509 -9.64 26.57 47.48
N TYR A 510 -9.41 25.32 47.91
CA TYR A 510 -8.73 24.33 47.07
C TYR A 510 -9.53 23.96 45.81
N VAL A 511 -10.87 23.89 45.93
CA VAL A 511 -11.77 23.63 44.79
C VAL A 511 -11.69 24.79 43.80
N THR A 512 -11.73 26.03 44.31
CA THR A 512 -11.58 27.23 43.48
C THR A 512 -10.27 27.20 42.69
N SER A 513 -9.14 26.87 43.33
CA SER A 513 -7.84 26.77 42.66
C SER A 513 -7.80 25.68 41.58
N ILE A 514 -8.34 24.49 41.85
CA ILE A 514 -8.41 23.39 40.86
C ILE A 514 -9.26 23.82 39.65
N ILE A 515 -10.43 24.41 39.89
CA ILE A 515 -11.32 24.90 38.83
C ILE A 515 -10.64 25.99 38.01
N MET A 516 -9.88 26.89 38.65
CA MET A 516 -9.12 27.93 37.95
C MET A 516 -8.09 27.33 36.99
N HIS A 517 -7.28 26.37 37.43
CA HIS A 517 -6.30 25.71 36.58
C HIS A 517 -6.95 24.97 35.40
N ILE A 518 -8.05 24.26 35.65
CA ILE A 518 -8.83 23.60 34.59
C ILE A 518 -9.35 24.62 33.58
N LYS A 519 -9.96 25.72 34.04
CA LYS A 519 -10.53 26.75 33.17
C LYS A 519 -9.47 27.55 32.40
N GLN A 520 -8.24 27.59 32.88
CA GLN A 520 -7.11 28.24 32.19
C GLN A 520 -6.51 27.33 31.10
N ASN A 521 -6.18 26.08 31.43
CA ASN A 521 -5.40 25.22 30.53
C ASN A 521 -6.27 24.46 29.51
N VAL A 522 -7.46 24.00 29.90
CA VAL A 522 -8.31 23.15 29.04
C VAL A 522 -8.77 23.86 27.75
N PRO A 523 -9.20 25.14 27.77
CA PRO A 523 -9.55 25.84 26.54
C PRO A 523 -8.38 25.95 25.56
N ILE A 524 -7.17 26.24 26.05
CA ILE A 524 -5.96 26.34 25.22
C ILE A 524 -5.69 25.01 24.53
N ILE A 525 -5.70 23.90 25.28
CA ILE A 525 -5.48 22.56 24.72
C ILE A 525 -6.58 22.20 23.72
N ARG A 526 -7.85 22.52 24.02
CA ARG A 526 -8.97 22.24 23.13
C ARG A 526 -8.83 22.98 21.81
N ASP A 527 -8.56 24.28 21.86
CA ASP A 527 -8.51 25.12 20.67
C ASP A 527 -7.34 24.71 19.77
N ASN A 528 -6.20 24.35 20.36
CA ASN A 528 -5.08 23.77 19.62
C ASN A 528 -5.31 22.33 19.12
N LEU A 529 -6.30 21.61 19.62
CA LEU A 529 -6.66 20.26 19.16
C LEU A 529 -7.99 20.23 18.41
N ALA A 530 -8.44 21.37 17.88
CA ALA A 530 -9.71 21.50 17.18
C ALA A 530 -9.80 20.59 15.95
N SER A 531 -8.71 20.49 15.17
CA SER A 531 -8.58 19.60 14.00
C SER A 531 -8.49 18.12 14.37
N THR A 532 -8.10 17.80 15.61
CA THR A 532 -7.83 16.44 16.09
C THR A 532 -8.63 16.08 17.35
N ARG A 533 -9.92 16.41 17.35
CA ARG A 533 -10.84 16.31 18.51
C ARG A 533 -10.88 14.95 19.22
N LYS A 534 -10.60 13.85 18.52
CA LYS A 534 -10.52 12.50 19.13
C LYS A 534 -9.45 12.45 20.23
N TYR A 535 -8.32 13.13 20.03
CA TYR A 535 -7.22 13.17 21.01
C TYR A 535 -7.51 14.12 22.17
N PHE A 536 -8.22 15.22 21.94
CA PHE A 536 -8.74 16.04 23.05
C PHE A 536 -9.69 15.25 23.97
N THR A 537 -10.55 14.42 23.38
CA THR A 537 -11.44 13.53 24.14
C THR A 537 -10.63 12.50 24.94
N GLN A 538 -9.59 11.91 24.32
CA GLN A 538 -8.70 10.97 24.99
C GLN A 538 -7.90 11.62 26.13
N PHE A 539 -7.45 12.87 25.95
CA PHE A 539 -6.85 13.69 27.00
C PHE A 539 -7.81 13.85 28.20
N CYS A 540 -9.05 14.26 27.97
CA CYS A 540 -10.06 14.41 29.03
C CYS A 540 -10.27 13.10 29.82
N ILE A 541 -10.41 11.98 29.10
CA ILE A 541 -10.57 10.65 29.69
C ILE A 541 -9.35 10.28 30.54
N LYS A 542 -8.13 10.42 30.00
CA LYS A 542 -6.89 10.08 30.71
C LYS A 542 -6.67 10.95 31.94
N PHE A 543 -6.90 12.25 31.82
CA PHE A 543 -6.85 13.18 32.97
C PHE A 543 -7.83 12.76 34.06
N THR A 544 -9.08 12.50 33.71
CA THR A 544 -10.11 12.11 34.69
C THR A 544 -9.77 10.78 35.39
N ASN A 545 -9.24 9.81 34.64
CA ASN A 545 -8.81 8.52 35.18
C ASN A 545 -7.58 8.65 36.11
N ALA A 546 -6.74 9.66 35.94
CA ALA A 546 -5.62 9.95 36.85
C ALA A 546 -6.08 10.76 38.07
N PHE A 547 -6.83 11.83 37.82
CA PHE A 547 -7.26 12.81 38.83
C PHE A 547 -8.23 12.22 39.86
N ILE A 548 -9.27 11.47 39.44
CA ILE A 548 -10.29 10.99 40.38
C ILE A 548 -9.70 10.05 41.46
N PRO A 549 -8.91 9.01 41.12
CA PRO A 549 -8.27 8.18 42.14
C PRO A 549 -7.33 8.97 43.05
N LYS A 550 -6.60 9.94 42.49
CA LYS A 550 -5.71 10.84 43.25
C LYS A 550 -6.50 11.69 44.25
N PHE A 551 -7.60 12.29 43.81
CA PHE A 551 -8.52 13.04 44.67
C PHE A 551 -9.07 12.17 45.81
N ILE A 552 -9.54 10.95 45.51
CA ILE A 552 -10.03 10.01 46.53
C ILE A 552 -8.91 9.65 47.53
N ASN A 553 -7.68 9.48 47.07
CA ASN A 553 -6.55 9.23 47.97
C ASN A 553 -6.25 10.42 48.90
N HIS A 554 -6.36 11.66 48.40
CA HIS A 554 -6.25 12.86 49.22
C HIS A 554 -7.43 13.05 50.18
N LEU A 555 -8.62 12.60 49.78
CA LEU A 555 -9.80 12.55 50.63
C LEU A 555 -9.57 11.67 51.86
N PHE A 556 -9.01 10.47 51.69
CA PHE A 556 -8.67 9.58 52.82
C PHE A 556 -7.59 10.14 53.76
N ARG A 557 -6.82 11.15 53.32
CA ARG A 557 -5.84 11.85 54.16
C ARG A 557 -6.45 12.97 54.99
N CYS A 558 -7.67 13.40 54.68
CA CYS A 558 -8.41 14.35 55.49
C CYS A 558 -8.89 13.63 56.75
N LYS A 559 -8.11 13.70 57.83
CA LYS A 559 -8.45 13.09 59.12
C LYS A 559 -7.86 13.87 60.29
N PRO A 560 -8.60 14.08 61.38
CA PRO A 560 -10.03 13.76 61.58
C PRO A 560 -11.00 14.77 60.92
N VAL A 561 -12.23 14.34 60.64
CA VAL A 561 -13.29 15.13 59.97
C VAL A 561 -14.56 15.16 60.83
N SER A 562 -15.10 16.35 61.09
CA SER A 562 -16.39 16.51 61.80
C SER A 562 -17.58 16.27 60.87
N MET A 563 -18.81 16.16 61.41
CA MET A 563 -20.01 16.04 60.55
C MET A 563 -20.17 17.24 59.60
N VAL A 564 -19.94 18.45 60.11
CA VAL A 564 -20.01 19.70 59.32
C VAL A 564 -18.88 19.76 58.29
N GLY A 565 -17.65 19.36 58.66
CA GLY A 565 -16.54 19.28 57.71
C GLY A 565 -16.76 18.25 56.60
N ALA A 566 -17.40 17.12 56.91
CA ALA A 566 -17.77 16.11 55.91
C ALA A 566 -18.89 16.60 54.98
N GLU A 567 -19.82 17.41 55.47
CA GLU A 567 -20.84 18.09 54.65
C GLU A 567 -20.20 19.08 53.67
N GLN A 568 -19.24 19.89 54.13
CA GLN A 568 -18.48 20.79 53.26
C GLN A 568 -17.69 20.04 52.17
N LEU A 569 -16.97 18.97 52.55
CA LEU A 569 -16.26 18.12 51.59
C LEU A 569 -17.19 17.47 50.56
N LEU A 570 -18.45 17.18 50.92
CA LEU A 570 -19.43 16.61 50.02
C LEU A 570 -19.89 17.63 48.98
N LEU A 571 -20.10 18.89 49.38
CA LEU A 571 -20.38 20.00 48.46
C LEU A 571 -19.20 20.25 47.52
N ASP A 572 -17.98 20.26 48.06
CA ASP A 572 -16.74 20.42 47.29
C ASP A 572 -16.58 19.30 46.24
N THR A 573 -16.86 18.06 46.63
CA THR A 573 -16.84 16.89 45.74
C THR A 573 -17.88 17.03 44.62
N HIS A 574 -19.09 17.51 44.94
CA HIS A 574 -20.13 17.76 43.95
C HIS A 574 -19.76 18.89 42.97
N SER A 575 -19.12 19.96 43.46
CA SER A 575 -18.60 21.05 42.61
C SER A 575 -17.55 20.53 41.63
N LEU A 576 -16.56 19.76 42.11
CA LEU A 576 -15.56 19.12 41.26
C LEU A 576 -16.17 18.15 40.24
N LYS A 577 -17.19 17.37 40.65
CA LYS A 577 -17.92 16.47 39.73
C LYS A 577 -18.59 17.25 38.61
N THR A 578 -19.20 18.39 38.92
CA THR A 578 -19.87 19.24 37.93
C THR A 578 -18.88 19.80 36.92
N VAL A 579 -17.72 20.29 37.38
CA VAL A 579 -16.67 20.81 36.49
C VAL A 579 -16.02 19.71 35.65
N LEU A 580 -15.79 18.51 36.21
CA LEU A 580 -15.30 17.36 35.45
C LEU A 580 -16.31 16.92 34.39
N LEU A 581 -17.62 16.94 34.69
CA LEU A 581 -18.65 16.62 33.69
C LEU A 581 -18.66 17.60 32.52
N ASP A 582 -18.36 18.87 32.80
CA ASP A 582 -18.29 19.93 31.79
C ASP A 582 -16.90 20.01 31.10
N LEU A 583 -15.87 19.32 31.61
CA LEU A 583 -14.47 19.40 31.14
C LEU A 583 -14.31 19.39 29.61
N PRO A 584 -14.97 18.50 28.84
CA PRO A 584 -14.84 18.47 27.38
C PRO A 584 -15.47 19.68 26.66
N SER A 585 -16.24 20.48 27.38
CA SER A 585 -17.02 21.61 26.88
C SER A 585 -16.54 22.96 27.43
N ILE A 586 -15.64 22.98 28.43
CA ILE A 586 -15.17 24.19 29.11
C ILE A 586 -14.58 25.18 28.09
N GLY A 587 -15.21 26.35 27.99
CA GLY A 587 -14.82 27.45 27.10
C GLY A 587 -15.28 27.29 25.64
N SER A 588 -16.13 26.30 25.34
CA SER A 588 -16.52 26.01 23.96
C SER A 588 -17.60 26.99 23.51
N GLN A 589 -17.43 27.58 22.33
CA GLN A 589 -18.45 28.46 21.75
C GLN A 589 -19.70 27.68 21.28
N VAL A 590 -19.59 26.35 21.12
CA VAL A 590 -20.69 25.47 20.73
C VAL A 590 -21.05 24.56 21.89
N LEU A 591 -22.27 24.72 22.43
CA LEU A 591 -22.83 23.85 23.46
C LEU A 591 -22.98 22.41 22.95
N ARG A 592 -21.95 21.58 23.18
CA ARG A 592 -21.96 20.15 22.86
C ARG A 592 -21.97 19.35 24.15
N LYS A 593 -22.79 18.31 24.22
CA LYS A 593 -22.78 17.37 25.35
C LYS A 593 -21.51 16.53 25.31
N ALA A 594 -20.93 16.26 26.49
CA ALA A 594 -19.79 15.37 26.64
C ALA A 594 -20.13 13.93 26.16
N PRO A 595 -19.15 13.17 25.63
CA PRO A 595 -19.37 11.78 25.22
C PRO A 595 -19.89 10.92 26.37
N ALA A 596 -20.87 10.04 26.10
CA ALA A 596 -21.49 9.20 27.13
C ALA A 596 -20.49 8.30 27.87
N SER A 597 -19.48 7.78 27.16
CA SER A 597 -18.39 7.00 27.73
C SER A 597 -17.56 7.80 28.75
N TYR A 598 -17.29 9.08 28.46
CA TYR A 598 -16.61 10.00 29.37
C TYR A 598 -17.47 10.29 30.60
N THR A 599 -18.73 10.70 30.40
CA THR A 599 -19.68 10.99 31.48
C THR A 599 -19.80 9.82 32.45
N LYS A 600 -19.86 8.58 31.95
CA LYS A 600 -19.94 7.37 32.78
C LYS A 600 -18.74 7.21 33.70
N ILE A 601 -17.53 7.53 33.24
CA ILE A 601 -16.29 7.48 34.05
C ILE A 601 -16.37 8.48 35.19
N VAL A 602 -16.69 9.75 34.88
CA VAL A 602 -16.79 10.82 35.87
C VAL A 602 -17.85 10.50 36.92
N VAL A 603 -19.07 10.13 36.47
CA VAL A 603 -20.18 9.81 37.38
C VAL A 603 -19.81 8.65 38.30
N LYS A 604 -19.30 7.53 37.76
CA LYS A 604 -18.93 6.37 38.57
C LYS A 604 -17.86 6.72 39.61
N GLY A 605 -16.80 7.41 39.18
CA GLY A 605 -15.67 7.77 40.03
C GLY A 605 -16.04 8.76 41.13
N MET A 606 -16.69 9.87 40.77
CA MET A 606 -17.07 10.91 41.73
C MET A 606 -18.22 10.47 42.65
N THR A 607 -19.15 9.65 42.17
CA THR A 607 -20.21 9.08 43.05
C THR A 607 -19.59 8.21 44.14
N ARG A 608 -18.50 7.49 43.86
CA ARG A 608 -17.77 6.76 44.90
C ARG A 608 -17.22 7.72 45.98
N ALA A 609 -16.63 8.84 45.59
CA ALA A 609 -16.16 9.86 46.54
C ALA A 609 -17.31 10.43 47.39
N GLU A 610 -18.46 10.72 46.77
CA GLU A 610 -19.67 11.16 47.48
C GLU A 610 -20.18 10.10 48.48
N MET A 611 -20.15 8.81 48.12
CA MET A 611 -20.58 7.73 49.01
C MET A 611 -19.63 7.55 50.20
N ILE A 612 -18.31 7.71 50.00
CA ILE A 612 -17.32 7.70 51.09
C ILE A 612 -17.68 8.77 52.13
N LEU A 613 -17.93 10.01 51.68
CA LEU A 613 -18.28 11.12 52.55
C LEU A 613 -19.63 10.93 53.26
N LYS A 614 -20.64 10.40 52.56
CA LYS A 614 -21.93 10.06 53.17
C LYS A 614 -21.81 9.03 54.30
N VAL A 615 -20.90 8.05 54.17
CA VAL A 615 -20.61 7.12 55.25
C VAL A 615 -19.91 7.83 56.41
N VAL A 616 -18.91 8.68 56.15
CA VAL A 616 -18.24 9.47 57.20
C VAL A 616 -19.26 10.29 58.02
N MET A 617 -20.22 10.93 57.34
CA MET A 617 -21.31 11.72 57.94
C MET A 617 -22.33 10.89 58.74
N ALA A 618 -22.56 9.63 58.41
CA ALA A 618 -23.59 8.81 59.08
C ALA A 618 -23.27 8.63 60.58
N PRO A 619 -24.23 8.60 61.50
CA PRO A 619 -23.95 8.32 62.91
C PRO A 619 -23.27 6.94 63.08
N HIS A 620 -22.28 6.84 63.97
CA HIS A 620 -21.51 5.62 64.20
C HIS A 620 -22.04 4.76 65.35
N GLU A 621 -23.00 5.27 66.11
CA GLU A 621 -23.77 4.52 67.09
C GLU A 621 -25.22 4.35 66.61
N PRO A 622 -25.80 3.14 66.66
CA PRO A 622 -25.17 1.86 67.04
C PRO A 622 -24.22 1.29 65.95
N PRO A 623 -23.08 0.65 66.33
CA PRO A 623 -22.04 0.18 65.38
C PRO A 623 -22.53 -0.76 64.28
N VAL A 624 -23.51 -1.62 64.58
CA VAL A 624 -24.08 -2.57 63.61
C VAL A 624 -24.72 -1.86 62.42
N VAL A 625 -25.48 -0.78 62.68
CA VAL A 625 -26.16 -0.01 61.64
C VAL A 625 -25.16 0.76 60.80
N PHE A 626 -24.05 1.21 61.39
CA PHE A 626 -22.98 1.89 60.68
C PHE A 626 -22.26 0.96 59.69
N VAL A 627 -21.92 -0.26 60.14
CA VAL A 627 -21.30 -1.30 59.28
C VAL A 627 -22.24 -1.68 58.12
N ASP A 628 -23.53 -1.87 58.39
CA ASP A 628 -24.53 -2.20 57.35
C ASP A 628 -24.69 -1.06 56.33
N ASN A 629 -24.66 0.19 56.79
CA ASN A 629 -24.70 1.36 55.91
C ASN A 629 -23.45 1.48 55.04
N TYR A 630 -22.26 1.17 55.57
CA TYR A 630 -21.04 1.11 54.77
C TYR A 630 -21.14 0.04 53.66
N ILE A 631 -21.51 -1.19 54.03
CA ILE A 631 -21.65 -2.32 53.09
C ILE A 631 -22.64 -1.96 51.98
N LYS A 632 -23.77 -1.34 52.32
CA LYS A 632 -24.82 -0.97 51.38
C LYS A 632 -24.42 0.17 50.42
N LEU A 633 -23.65 1.16 50.90
CA LEU A 633 -23.31 2.35 50.12
C LEU A 633 -22.08 2.19 49.24
N LEU A 634 -21.05 1.47 49.70
CA LEU A 634 -19.80 1.31 48.95
C LEU A 634 -19.66 -0.05 48.28
N ALA A 635 -20.30 -1.10 48.81
CA ALA A 635 -20.37 -2.44 48.23
C ALA A 635 -19.01 -3.00 47.72
N ASP A 636 -17.88 -2.54 48.29
CA ASP A 636 -16.54 -2.87 47.81
C ASP A 636 -15.88 -4.01 48.61
N GLY A 637 -16.46 -4.38 49.75
CA GLY A 637 -15.99 -5.47 50.61
C GLY A 637 -14.57 -5.29 51.14
N ASN A 638 -13.97 -4.11 51.00
CA ASN A 638 -12.54 -3.91 51.25
C ASN A 638 -12.29 -3.42 52.69
N PRO A 639 -11.69 -4.24 53.57
CA PRO A 639 -11.42 -3.85 54.96
C PRO A 639 -10.45 -2.67 55.09
N GLU A 640 -9.54 -2.46 54.13
CA GLU A 640 -8.62 -1.31 54.15
C GLU A 640 -9.35 0.01 53.86
N THR A 641 -10.36 -0.03 52.99
CA THR A 641 -11.17 1.16 52.68
C THR A 641 -12.05 1.50 53.88
N PHE A 642 -12.63 0.49 54.54
CA PHE A 642 -13.38 0.68 55.77
C PHE A 642 -12.50 1.27 56.89
N GLN A 643 -11.29 0.73 57.09
CA GLN A 643 -10.32 1.28 58.04
C GLN A 643 -10.02 2.77 57.79
N LYS A 644 -9.79 3.16 56.53
CA LYS A 644 -9.54 4.56 56.17
C LYS A 644 -10.74 5.46 56.51
N ILE A 645 -11.98 4.98 56.37
CA ILE A 645 -13.18 5.74 56.74
C ILE A 645 -13.30 5.90 58.26
N LEU A 646 -13.00 4.86 59.03
CA LEU A 646 -12.97 4.93 60.50
C LEU A 646 -11.91 5.93 60.99
N ASP A 647 -10.75 5.95 60.33
CA ASP A 647 -9.68 6.92 60.55
C ASP A 647 -10.12 8.36 60.23
N MET A 648 -10.78 8.58 59.09
CA MET A 648 -11.33 9.88 58.71
C MET A 648 -12.31 10.42 59.75
N LYS A 649 -13.12 9.53 60.34
CA LYS A 649 -14.07 9.88 61.39
C LYS A 649 -13.41 10.22 62.74
N GLY A 650 -12.17 9.81 62.95
CA GLY A 650 -11.44 10.05 64.20
C GLY A 650 -11.84 9.15 65.37
N LEU A 651 -12.38 7.94 65.11
CA LEU A 651 -12.77 6.99 66.16
C LEU A 651 -11.55 6.46 66.93
N LYS A 652 -11.76 6.08 68.20
CA LYS A 652 -10.68 5.51 69.04
C LYS A 652 -10.29 4.12 68.53
N ARG A 653 -9.03 3.74 68.69
CA ARG A 653 -8.53 2.41 68.25
C ARG A 653 -9.36 1.23 68.79
N SER A 654 -9.87 1.30 70.02
CA SER A 654 -10.74 0.28 70.60
C SER A 654 -12.07 0.13 69.85
N GLU A 655 -12.69 1.25 69.47
CA GLU A 655 -13.94 1.29 68.70
C GLU A 655 -13.72 0.83 67.26
N GLN A 656 -12.60 1.23 66.66
CA GLN A 656 -12.22 0.78 65.32
C GLN A 656 -12.05 -0.74 65.25
N SER A 657 -11.33 -1.35 66.21
CA SER A 657 -11.15 -2.80 66.27
C SER A 657 -12.48 -3.56 66.34
N SER A 658 -13.41 -3.07 67.17
CA SER A 658 -14.75 -3.66 67.30
C SER A 658 -15.57 -3.54 66.00
N MET A 659 -15.54 -2.38 65.34
CA MET A 659 -16.25 -2.16 64.07
C MET A 659 -15.66 -3.00 62.93
N LEU A 660 -14.34 -3.17 62.88
CA LEU A 660 -13.68 -4.02 61.88
C LEU A 660 -14.04 -5.50 62.07
N GLU A 661 -14.15 -5.96 63.31
CA GLU A 661 -14.58 -7.31 63.62
C GLU A 661 -16.03 -7.55 63.18
N LEU A 662 -16.93 -6.61 63.51
CA LEU A 662 -18.32 -6.63 63.02
C LEU A 662 -18.40 -6.62 61.49
N PHE A 663 -17.56 -5.81 60.83
CA PHE A 663 -17.48 -5.79 59.37
C PHE A 663 -17.03 -7.14 58.80
N ARG A 664 -16.00 -7.77 59.39
CA ARG A 664 -15.55 -9.12 58.98
C ARG A 664 -16.62 -10.18 59.19
N GLN A 665 -17.41 -10.10 60.26
CA GLN A 665 -18.52 -11.03 60.53
C GLN A 665 -19.70 -10.85 59.57
N ARG A 666 -19.88 -9.66 59.00
CA ARG A 666 -20.97 -9.33 58.05
C ARG A 666 -20.58 -9.56 56.58
N LEU A 667 -19.30 -9.74 56.28
CA LEU A 667 -18.86 -10.16 54.95
C LEU A 667 -19.15 -11.65 54.75
N PRO A 668 -19.63 -12.08 53.56
CA PRO A 668 -19.83 -13.50 53.29
C PRO A 668 -18.49 -14.25 53.37
N THR A 669 -18.42 -15.28 54.20
CA THR A 669 -17.29 -16.21 54.25
C THR A 669 -17.11 -16.87 52.88
N PRO A 670 -15.90 -16.89 52.27
CA PRO A 670 -15.66 -17.72 51.11
C PRO A 670 -15.83 -19.20 51.50
N PRO A 671 -16.51 -20.04 50.69
CA PRO A 671 -16.65 -21.44 51.02
C PRO A 671 -15.26 -22.12 50.99
N SER A 672 -14.90 -22.81 52.06
CA SER A 672 -13.79 -23.76 52.05
C SER A 672 -14.15 -24.95 51.16
N GLY A 673 -13.48 -25.08 50.02
CA GLY A 673 -13.34 -26.33 49.27
C GLY A 673 -13.99 -26.39 47.88
N ALA A 674 -13.13 -26.65 46.88
CA ALA A 674 -13.35 -27.26 45.56
C ALA A 674 -14.02 -26.44 44.42
N ASP A 675 -13.23 -26.29 43.35
CA ASP A 675 -13.49 -26.09 41.91
C ASP A 675 -14.90 -25.68 41.38
N GLY A 676 -14.99 -24.42 40.89
CA GLY A 676 -15.80 -23.95 39.74
C GLY A 676 -17.26 -23.50 39.94
N PRO A 677 -17.88 -22.75 38.99
CA PRO A 677 -17.46 -21.51 38.34
C PRO A 677 -18.10 -20.26 38.99
N SER A 678 -17.53 -19.09 38.73
CA SER A 678 -17.91 -17.77 39.27
C SER A 678 -19.38 -17.38 39.07
N LEU A 679 -20.14 -17.26 40.17
CA LEU A 679 -21.43 -16.58 40.21
C LEU A 679 -21.22 -15.06 40.21
N SER A 680 -21.67 -14.41 39.14
CA SER A 680 -21.71 -12.97 38.99
C SER A 680 -22.85 -12.37 39.83
N PHE A 681 -22.53 -11.46 40.74
CA PHE A 681 -23.54 -10.61 41.38
C PHE A 681 -24.05 -9.59 40.36
N SER A 682 -25.35 -9.64 40.10
CA SER A 682 -26.06 -8.79 39.14
C SER A 682 -25.92 -7.32 39.52
N THR A 683 -25.40 -6.51 38.60
CA THR A 683 -25.38 -5.04 38.72
C THR A 683 -26.80 -4.50 38.56
N PRO A 684 -27.27 -3.56 39.42
CA PRO A 684 -28.59 -2.96 39.25
C PRO A 684 -28.62 -2.09 37.98
N THR A 685 -29.74 -2.11 37.26
CA THR A 685 -29.90 -1.36 36.01
C THR A 685 -30.00 0.15 36.24
N PRO A 686 -29.57 0.98 35.26
CA PRO A 686 -29.46 2.44 35.38
C PRO A 686 -30.78 3.16 35.74
N GLU A 687 -31.94 2.56 35.50
CA GLU A 687 -33.24 3.13 35.89
C GLU A 687 -33.44 3.14 37.41
N GLN A 688 -32.95 2.14 38.15
CA GLN A 688 -33.07 2.07 39.61
C GLN A 688 -32.17 3.09 40.32
N GLU A 689 -31.02 3.44 39.75
CA GLU A 689 -30.15 4.51 40.27
C GLU A 689 -30.80 5.89 40.09
N SER A 690 -31.38 6.16 38.91
CA SER A 690 -32.07 7.44 38.64
C SER A 690 -33.26 7.70 39.59
N SER A 691 -34.00 6.64 39.94
CA SER A 691 -35.12 6.73 40.88
C SER A 691 -34.68 6.99 42.32
N ARG A 692 -33.49 6.51 42.72
CA ARG A 692 -32.93 6.75 44.06
C ARG A 692 -32.39 8.17 44.20
N ILE A 693 -31.78 8.71 43.14
CA ILE A 693 -31.29 10.10 43.09
C ILE A 693 -32.45 11.10 43.22
N ARG A 694 -33.56 10.90 42.48
CA ARG A 694 -34.77 11.75 42.60
C ARG A 694 -35.44 11.70 43.97
N LYS A 695 -35.39 10.56 44.67
CA LYS A 695 -35.90 10.45 46.05
C LYS A 695 -35.00 11.19 47.05
N LEU A 696 -33.69 11.26 46.77
CA LEU A 696 -32.73 11.98 47.59
C LEU A 696 -32.87 13.51 47.45
N GLU A 697 -33.06 14.02 46.22
CA GLU A 697 -33.30 15.45 45.96
C GLU A 697 -34.59 15.97 46.64
N LYS A 698 -35.63 15.12 46.73
CA LYS A 698 -36.86 15.44 47.47
C LYS A 698 -36.70 15.48 48.98
N LEU A 699 -35.72 14.76 49.54
CA LEU A 699 -35.42 14.78 50.97
C LEU A 699 -34.59 16.00 51.37
N ILE A 700 -33.69 16.45 50.49
CA ILE A 700 -32.88 17.67 50.69
C ILE A 700 -33.76 18.93 50.61
N LYS A 701 -34.71 19.00 49.65
CA LYS A 701 -35.68 20.09 49.56
C LYS A 701 -36.71 20.17 50.69
N LYS A 702 -36.74 19.17 51.59
CA LYS A 702 -37.67 19.14 52.73
C LYS A 702 -37.03 19.56 54.06
N ARG A 703 -35.72 19.85 54.05
CA ARG A 703 -34.94 20.28 55.24
C ARG A 703 -34.20 21.62 55.06
N LEU A 704 -34.23 22.21 53.87
CA LEU A 704 -34.17 23.67 53.66
C LEU A 704 -35.59 24.21 53.75
#